data_AF-A0A1F0A5F0-F1
#
_entry.id   AF-A0A1F0A5F0-F1
#
_cell.length_a   1.000
_cell.length_b   1.000
_cell.length_c   1.000
_cell.angle_alpha   90.00
_cell.angle_beta   90.00
_cell.angle_gamma   90.00
#
_symmetry.space_group_name_H-M   'P 1'
#
loop_
_entity.id
_entity.type
_entity.pdbx_description
1 polymer ?
#
loop_
_entity_poly.entity_id
_entity_poly.type
_entity_poly.pdbx_seq_one_letter_code
_entity_poly.pdbx_strand_id
1 'polypeptide(L)'
;MLLTIHDSNLQKVAFIDNEKQGTLNYFNDTWTRYLETGSSTFDFTVFKKAIISDIGQKRAYNTLNEKAFVSFQYKGKTYLHTIRKVEENEQVIKCYGINLNLELVNEYSNPYKSPKAMSFKEFCDAMDLLNYTFLKIGINEVSDKKISAEWEGTDTKLNRLLSLAKKFDAEIEFDTRLNDDSSIKSFIVNVYHENDDTHQGVGKISPTILKYGKNLRTITRTIDKTGVFNSIRPSGKRKVKNGDGAEVEEEVTINGLDDWKKYNKDGVCEFYQMGAYLVAPISMQLYPSTFTHATGELDQYTRKDFSYETDDPKKLRELAYKELKKNCYPAVTYEAEGFADLEIGDTVKIYDDGFSPTLLLEMRVSEQSISFTNPKNNKTTFSNAKALENRLSLGIQQQLDRMIEDAKPYIVKVSTDNGTAFKNGQGQSVVTPVLMKGNKVINSGWRWVVDGEIKSTSSSYIVRAADVNQKMVLTVSAWVDNKEVASEQVTFLNAYDGTKGDRGEPGKDGVAGKNGVGLRSTVITYASSTSGANAPNAGWTTSIPVVPAGEYLWTKTVWDYTDNTSETGYSVARIGRDGNTGRDGVAGKDGVGIRATTVVYASSTSGTVPPSSGWASQIPSVPAGQYLWTRTTWSYTDNTSETGFSVAKMGETGQKGNRGEPGPKGDRGEKGEKGDRGERGLQGLQGLQGPKGDQGIPGTKGADGRTSYTHIAYADTISGGGFSQTNADKSYIGVYVDFNSTDSVNPADYRWTRWRGPDGLNGKDGPQGIPGKPGADGRTPYFHRAWANSADGRSGFSTSDSTNKRYLGTYTDFTEADSQDPARYKWTALFDNVEVGGRNLFLNSLFKRSLRERYSTYLLYDGRDQTQGQLALSIDTNEKFKGANTLKIVSTFNGKQSNQKATFSIGGDARSGTIDEMRNKSVRFSFWAKSTVNNTNFQARPGYRGSLQSVPISTDWEFYDIELIRKESSNATSELIIHVFTAATVWIAYPKIEIGTVSTDFSEAPEDIQKNIDSKADQVLTQEQLNALNEKAGVIQAELEAKASADTLDNWVKAYKDFVKSNETARAQAEKDLISASQRVSNIAKNLGELSDRWNFIDTYMSSSNEGLVIGKNDGSSSLMFNPSGRISMYSAGVEVMYISQGVIHIENGIFSKTIQIGRFREEQYHTNPDMNVIRYVGGM
;
A
#
# COMPACT_ATOMS: atom_id res chain seq x y z
N MET A 1 -8.86 20.51 40.73
CA MET A 1 -10.28 20.10 40.81
C MET A 1 -10.85 20.61 42.12
N LEU A 2 -12.11 21.06 42.12
CA LEU A 2 -12.83 21.52 43.30
C LEU A 2 -13.70 20.38 43.85
N LEU A 3 -13.60 20.11 45.15
CA LEU A 3 -14.47 19.17 45.87
C LEU A 3 -15.38 19.96 46.81
N THR A 4 -16.67 19.65 46.82
CA THR A 4 -17.63 20.17 47.80
C THR A 4 -17.88 19.11 48.87
N ILE A 5 -17.85 19.50 50.14
CA ILE A 5 -18.15 18.63 51.28
C ILE A 5 -19.58 18.94 51.73
N HIS A 6 -20.38 17.89 51.92
CA HIS A 6 -21.76 17.98 52.39
C HIS A 6 -21.94 17.18 53.68
N ASP A 7 -22.84 17.62 54.55
CA ASP A 7 -23.19 16.92 55.79
C ASP A 7 -24.15 15.75 55.55
N SER A 8 -24.59 15.10 56.63
CA SER A 8 -25.57 14.00 56.57
C SER A 8 -26.95 14.40 56.06
N ASN A 9 -27.23 15.69 55.90
CA ASN A 9 -28.45 16.26 55.33
C ASN A 9 -28.22 16.73 53.88
N LEU A 10 -27.05 16.43 53.29
CA LEU A 10 -26.58 16.89 51.98
C LEU A 10 -26.48 18.42 51.84
N GLN A 11 -26.34 19.15 52.96
CA GLN A 11 -26.09 20.59 52.94
C GLN A 11 -24.59 20.87 52.76
N LYS A 12 -24.25 21.85 51.92
CA LYS A 12 -22.86 22.30 51.69
C LYS A 12 -22.27 22.88 52.98
N VAL A 13 -21.16 22.32 53.46
CA VAL A 13 -20.55 22.72 54.75
C VAL A 13 -19.09 23.17 54.67
N ALA A 14 -18.37 22.80 53.60
CA ALA A 14 -17.00 23.24 53.32
C ALA A 14 -16.59 22.89 51.87
N PHE A 15 -15.46 23.43 51.42
CA PHE A 15 -14.84 23.10 50.13
C PHE A 15 -13.38 22.66 50.29
N ILE A 16 -12.93 21.80 49.38
CA ILE A 16 -11.54 21.40 49.21
C ILE A 16 -11.10 21.86 47.82
N ASP A 17 -10.07 22.69 47.76
CA ASP A 17 -9.55 23.27 46.53
C ASP A 17 -8.04 23.39 46.66
N ASN A 18 -7.30 22.77 45.74
CA ASN A 18 -5.83 22.74 45.77
C ASN A 18 -5.18 24.03 45.27
N GLU A 19 -5.94 24.90 44.57
CA GLU A 19 -5.42 26.14 43.99
C GLU A 19 -5.63 27.34 44.94
N LYS A 20 -6.37 27.16 46.04
CA LYS A 20 -6.64 28.20 47.04
C LYS A 20 -5.95 27.88 48.37
N GLN A 21 -5.30 28.90 48.96
CA GLN A 21 -4.60 28.77 50.25
C GLN A 21 -5.54 28.80 51.47
N GLY A 22 -6.75 29.37 51.33
CA GLY A 22 -7.74 29.49 52.40
C GLY A 22 -8.64 28.26 52.59
N THR A 23 -8.52 27.24 51.73
CA THR A 23 -9.32 26.01 51.73
C THR A 23 -8.52 24.81 52.20
N LEU A 24 -9.22 23.70 52.50
CA LEU A 24 -8.57 22.40 52.58
C LEU A 24 -7.94 22.05 51.22
N ASN A 25 -6.86 21.28 51.25
CA ASN A 25 -6.22 20.73 50.05
C ASN A 25 -6.08 19.21 50.22
N TYR A 26 -6.15 18.48 49.12
CA TYR A 26 -6.11 17.01 49.07
C TYR A 26 -4.98 16.50 48.16
N PHE A 27 -4.57 15.25 48.38
CA PHE A 27 -3.50 14.55 47.68
C PHE A 27 -3.70 13.04 47.76
N ASN A 28 -2.88 12.26 47.04
CA ASN A 28 -3.02 10.81 46.93
C ASN A 28 -4.46 10.41 46.57
N ASP A 29 -5.02 11.08 45.57
CA ASP A 29 -6.39 10.87 45.13
C ASP A 29 -6.46 9.87 43.97
N THR A 30 -7.48 9.02 44.00
CA THR A 30 -7.84 8.14 42.90
C THR A 30 -9.36 8.07 42.79
N TRP A 31 -9.87 8.49 41.64
CA TRP A 31 -11.24 8.26 41.19
C TRP A 31 -11.24 7.08 40.23
N THR A 32 -11.86 5.96 40.60
CA THR A 32 -11.98 4.79 39.72
C THR A 32 -13.44 4.58 39.35
N ARG A 33 -13.69 4.37 38.05
CA ARG A 33 -15.01 4.09 37.48
C ARG A 33 -15.04 2.68 36.88
N TYR A 34 -16.15 1.97 37.02
CA TYR A 34 -16.30 0.57 36.64
C TYR A 34 -17.52 0.36 35.74
N LEU A 35 -17.35 -0.34 34.61
CA LEU A 35 -18.45 -0.73 33.72
C LEU A 35 -19.32 -1.83 34.33
N GLU A 36 -18.70 -2.88 34.89
CA GLU A 36 -19.39 -4.09 35.39
C GLU A 36 -20.41 -3.80 36.50
N THR A 37 -20.16 -2.77 37.33
CA THR A 37 -21.04 -2.36 38.43
C THR A 37 -21.79 -1.06 38.17
N GLY A 38 -21.52 -0.36 37.05
CA GLY A 38 -22.00 1.00 36.76
C GLY A 38 -21.54 2.08 37.76
N SER A 39 -20.64 1.76 38.69
CA SER A 39 -20.32 2.57 39.87
C SER A 39 -18.93 3.21 39.82
N SER A 40 -18.65 4.11 40.77
CA SER A 40 -17.32 4.70 40.98
C SER A 40 -16.97 4.89 42.45
N THR A 41 -15.68 4.79 42.74
CA THR A 41 -15.07 5.09 44.03
C THR A 41 -14.21 6.35 43.91
N PHE A 42 -14.16 7.16 44.96
CA PHE A 42 -13.25 8.30 45.04
C PHE A 42 -12.58 8.32 46.40
N ASP A 43 -11.33 7.89 46.42
CA ASP A 43 -10.53 7.74 47.63
C ASP A 43 -9.42 8.82 47.60
N PHE A 44 -9.22 9.56 48.70
CA PHE A 44 -8.29 10.71 48.75
C PHE A 44 -7.80 11.03 50.16
N THR A 45 -6.69 11.78 50.29
CA THR A 45 -6.12 12.20 51.59
C THR A 45 -6.12 13.73 51.75
N VAL A 46 -6.42 14.24 52.94
CA VAL A 46 -6.45 15.68 53.29
C VAL A 46 -5.56 15.96 54.51
N PHE A 47 -4.82 17.07 54.48
CA PHE A 47 -4.07 17.57 55.65
C PHE A 47 -4.97 18.33 56.63
N LYS A 48 -4.80 18.07 57.93
CA LYS A 48 -5.47 18.78 59.03
C LYS A 48 -4.95 20.21 59.19
N LYS A 49 -5.46 21.13 58.38
CA LYS A 49 -5.11 22.56 58.46
C LYS A 49 -5.98 23.31 59.48
N ALA A 50 -5.41 24.34 60.11
CA ALA A 50 -6.08 25.20 61.09
C ALA A 50 -7.09 26.20 60.44
N ILE A 51 -7.86 25.74 59.47
CA ILE A 51 -8.87 26.50 58.72
C ILE A 51 -10.22 26.33 59.42
N ILE A 52 -10.98 27.41 59.59
CA ILE A 52 -12.33 27.40 60.17
C ILE A 52 -13.34 27.14 59.02
N SER A 53 -14.40 26.37 59.26
CA SER A 53 -15.45 26.16 58.23
C SER A 53 -16.30 27.41 58.02
N ASP A 54 -16.99 27.48 56.89
CA ASP A 54 -17.87 28.61 56.51
C ASP A 54 -19.05 28.80 57.51
N ILE A 55 -19.33 27.77 58.33
CA ILE A 55 -20.31 27.77 59.43
C ILE A 55 -19.74 28.28 60.79
N GLY A 56 -18.49 28.76 60.81
CA GLY A 56 -17.92 29.57 61.91
C GLY A 56 -17.60 28.88 63.24
N GLN A 57 -18.01 27.63 63.48
CA GLN A 57 -17.90 26.98 64.80
C GLN A 57 -16.90 25.81 64.90
N LYS A 58 -16.38 25.28 63.78
CA LYS A 58 -15.49 24.10 63.75
C LYS A 58 -14.36 24.29 62.75
N ARG A 59 -13.31 23.45 62.83
CA ARG A 59 -12.30 23.37 61.77
C ARG A 59 -12.92 22.73 60.54
N ALA A 60 -12.54 23.17 59.34
CA ALA A 60 -13.09 22.65 58.08
C ALA A 60 -12.92 21.13 57.97
N TYR A 61 -11.77 20.57 58.37
CA TYR A 61 -11.53 19.12 58.30
C TYR A 61 -12.46 18.30 59.23
N ASN A 62 -13.06 18.89 60.27
CA ASN A 62 -14.04 18.18 61.11
C ASN A 62 -15.32 17.80 60.34
N THR A 63 -15.55 18.37 59.16
CA THR A 63 -16.67 18.02 58.27
C THR A 63 -16.37 16.80 57.39
N LEU A 64 -15.11 16.34 57.32
CA LEU A 64 -14.72 15.09 56.67
C LEU A 64 -14.70 13.95 57.68
N ASN A 65 -15.82 13.23 57.78
CA ASN A 65 -16.05 12.14 58.72
C ASN A 65 -16.93 11.06 58.08
N GLU A 66 -17.27 10.01 58.83
CA GLU A 66 -18.03 8.84 58.37
C GLU A 66 -19.51 9.13 58.01
N LYS A 67 -19.98 10.37 58.20
CA LYS A 67 -21.33 10.83 57.84
C LYS A 67 -21.33 11.85 56.70
N ALA A 68 -20.16 12.13 56.13
CA ALA A 68 -20.00 13.14 55.09
C ALA A 68 -20.30 12.57 53.69
N PHE A 69 -20.67 13.47 52.80
CA PHE A 69 -20.63 13.22 51.35
C PHE A 69 -19.64 14.18 50.70
N VAL A 70 -19.07 13.79 49.57
CA VAL A 70 -18.19 14.64 48.76
C VAL A 70 -18.66 14.62 47.31
N SER A 71 -18.71 15.77 46.66
CA SER A 71 -18.99 15.82 45.22
C SER A 71 -18.07 16.74 44.43
N PHE A 72 -17.87 16.41 43.16
CA PHE A 72 -17.17 17.21 42.17
C PHE A 72 -17.90 17.12 40.82
N GLN A 73 -17.50 17.94 39.85
CA GLN A 73 -17.97 17.86 38.47
C GLN A 73 -16.86 17.38 37.55
N TYR A 74 -17.18 16.46 36.63
CA TYR A 74 -16.28 15.99 35.58
C TYR A 74 -17.04 15.92 34.25
N LYS A 75 -16.49 16.57 33.20
CA LYS A 75 -17.10 16.68 31.86
C LYS A 75 -18.61 17.06 31.88
N GLY A 76 -19.02 17.90 32.84
CA GLY A 76 -20.41 18.36 33.00
C GLY A 76 -21.35 17.42 33.78
N LYS A 77 -20.92 16.19 34.13
CA LYS A 77 -21.62 15.32 35.09
C LYS A 77 -21.19 15.66 36.52
N THR A 78 -22.12 15.56 37.48
CA THR A 78 -21.84 15.67 38.92
C THR A 78 -21.66 14.26 39.50
N TYR A 79 -20.62 14.07 40.30
CA TYR A 79 -20.34 12.80 40.98
C TYR A 79 -20.38 12.99 42.49
N LEU A 80 -21.53 12.68 43.11
CA LEU A 80 -21.67 12.57 44.56
C LEU A 80 -21.13 11.22 45.04
N HIS A 81 -20.31 11.22 46.09
CA HIS A 81 -19.80 10.02 46.75
C HIS A 81 -20.11 10.06 48.24
N THR A 82 -20.67 8.96 48.75
CA THR A 82 -20.85 8.67 50.18
C THR A 82 -19.50 8.29 50.80
N ILE A 83 -19.09 8.92 51.91
CA ILE A 83 -17.84 8.53 52.60
C ILE A 83 -18.10 7.29 53.45
N ARG A 84 -17.73 6.13 52.92
CA ARG A 84 -17.96 4.79 53.48
C ARG A 84 -16.93 4.35 54.53
N LYS A 85 -15.75 4.98 54.54
CA LYS A 85 -14.67 4.73 55.51
C LYS A 85 -13.78 5.98 55.64
N VAL A 86 -13.25 6.19 56.84
CA VAL A 86 -12.23 7.20 57.14
C VAL A 86 -11.04 6.54 57.85
N GLU A 87 -9.82 6.96 57.53
CA GLU A 87 -8.61 6.67 58.32
C GLU A 87 -7.97 7.99 58.76
N GLU A 88 -7.83 8.21 60.05
CA GLU A 88 -7.41 9.48 60.63
C GLU A 88 -6.22 9.30 61.57
N ASN A 89 -5.23 10.18 61.48
CA ASN A 89 -4.14 10.32 62.47
C ASN A 89 -3.98 11.79 62.88
N GLU A 90 -2.91 12.14 63.60
CA GLU A 90 -2.67 13.50 64.08
C GLU A 90 -2.42 14.55 62.97
N GLN A 91 -2.10 14.13 61.73
CA GLN A 91 -1.76 15.03 60.60
C GLN A 91 -2.76 15.01 59.45
N VAL A 92 -3.38 13.85 59.17
CA VAL A 92 -4.18 13.63 57.95
C VAL A 92 -5.49 12.90 58.21
N ILE A 93 -6.40 13.04 57.25
CA ILE A 93 -7.64 12.27 57.11
C ILE A 93 -7.62 11.65 55.71
N LYS A 94 -7.70 10.33 55.59
CA LYS A 94 -8.02 9.65 54.33
C LYS A 94 -9.51 9.36 54.30
N CYS A 95 -10.17 9.70 53.19
CA CYS A 95 -11.57 9.39 52.95
C CYS A 95 -11.66 8.36 51.83
N TYR A 96 -12.55 7.37 52.00
CA TYR A 96 -12.86 6.38 50.98
C TYR A 96 -14.32 6.57 50.55
N GLY A 97 -14.54 6.80 49.27
CA GLY A 97 -15.85 7.18 48.70
C GLY A 97 -16.48 6.08 47.85
N ILE A 98 -17.79 6.12 47.66
CA ILE A 98 -18.52 5.36 46.62
C ILE A 98 -19.72 6.18 46.13
N ASN A 99 -20.01 6.17 44.83
CA ASN A 99 -21.13 6.94 44.23
C ASN A 99 -22.52 6.33 44.45
N LEU A 100 -22.62 5.31 45.29
CA LEU A 100 -23.85 4.62 45.66
C LEU A 100 -24.26 5.00 47.10
N ASN A 101 -25.54 4.86 47.38
CA ASN A 101 -26.11 4.96 48.72
C ASN A 101 -25.89 3.66 49.52
N LEU A 102 -26.09 3.72 50.83
CA LEU A 102 -25.83 2.59 51.73
C LEU A 102 -26.89 1.50 51.60
N GLU A 103 -28.11 1.83 51.16
CA GLU A 103 -29.22 0.88 51.02
C GLU A 103 -28.95 -0.11 49.88
N LEU A 104 -28.48 0.35 48.70
CA LEU A 104 -28.08 -0.56 47.62
C LEU A 104 -26.92 -1.48 48.03
N VAL A 105 -25.95 -0.95 48.78
CA VAL A 105 -24.69 -1.67 49.11
C VAL A 105 -24.87 -2.65 50.28
N ASN A 106 -25.76 -2.35 51.25
CA ASN A 106 -25.86 -3.12 52.50
C ASN A 106 -27.21 -3.80 52.74
N GLU A 107 -28.34 -3.37 52.14
CA GLU A 107 -29.60 -4.09 52.29
C GLU A 107 -29.62 -5.35 51.43
N TYR A 108 -30.28 -6.41 51.93
CA TYR A 108 -30.38 -7.69 51.24
C TYR A 108 -31.76 -7.89 50.61
N SER A 109 -31.78 -8.44 49.39
CA SER A 109 -32.97 -8.99 48.74
C SER A 109 -33.06 -10.49 48.98
N ASN A 110 -34.25 -10.97 49.31
CA ASN A 110 -34.54 -12.37 49.66
C ASN A 110 -34.49 -13.30 48.42
N PRO A 111 -34.46 -14.64 48.58
CA PRO A 111 -34.63 -15.57 47.46
C PRO A 111 -35.92 -15.27 46.68
N TYR A 112 -35.88 -15.39 45.35
CA TYR A 112 -37.03 -15.04 44.50
C TYR A 112 -37.13 -15.96 43.29
N LYS A 113 -38.35 -16.37 42.94
CA LYS A 113 -38.71 -17.15 41.75
C LYS A 113 -39.90 -16.49 41.07
N SER A 114 -39.78 -16.13 39.80
CA SER A 114 -40.86 -15.48 39.05
C SER A 114 -42.05 -16.42 38.82
N PRO A 115 -43.29 -16.03 39.15
CA PRO A 115 -44.48 -16.87 38.89
C PRO A 115 -44.93 -16.87 37.41
N LYS A 116 -44.37 -15.97 36.59
CA LYS A 116 -44.63 -15.78 35.15
C LYS A 116 -43.43 -15.09 34.51
N ALA A 117 -43.40 -14.98 33.18
CA ALA A 117 -42.46 -14.08 32.52
C ALA A 117 -42.74 -12.61 32.90
N MET A 118 -41.70 -11.87 33.30
CA MET A 118 -41.76 -10.50 33.83
C MET A 118 -40.71 -9.62 33.16
N SER A 119 -40.99 -8.32 33.02
CA SER A 119 -40.01 -7.32 32.54
C SER A 119 -39.04 -6.88 33.63
N PHE A 120 -37.96 -6.19 33.24
CA PHE A 120 -36.93 -5.73 34.18
C PHE A 120 -37.53 -4.91 35.34
N LYS A 121 -38.47 -3.99 35.05
CA LYS A 121 -39.19 -3.23 36.08
C LYS A 121 -40.06 -4.13 36.97
N GLU A 122 -40.82 -5.07 36.39
CA GLU A 122 -41.65 -6.00 37.19
C GLU A 122 -40.79 -6.80 38.19
N PHE A 123 -39.55 -7.16 37.83
CA PHE A 123 -38.57 -7.78 38.75
C PHE A 123 -38.03 -6.81 39.80
N CYS A 124 -37.66 -5.58 39.43
CA CYS A 124 -37.22 -4.55 40.38
C CYS A 124 -38.29 -4.25 41.44
N ASP A 125 -39.56 -4.15 41.02
CA ASP A 125 -40.71 -3.93 41.89
C ASP A 125 -40.92 -5.15 42.83
N ALA A 126 -40.88 -6.37 42.29
CA ALA A 126 -41.18 -7.60 43.03
C ALA A 126 -40.07 -8.06 44.00
N MET A 127 -38.82 -7.65 43.77
CA MET A 127 -37.66 -7.95 44.63
C MET A 127 -37.24 -6.79 45.55
N ASP A 128 -38.07 -5.74 45.65
CA ASP A 128 -37.86 -4.52 46.47
C ASP A 128 -36.60 -3.71 46.13
N LEU A 129 -36.03 -3.85 44.92
CA LEU A 129 -34.68 -3.36 44.60
C LEU A 129 -34.55 -1.82 44.58
N LEU A 130 -35.67 -1.11 44.38
CA LEU A 130 -35.71 0.35 44.26
C LEU A 130 -36.28 1.04 45.50
N ASN A 131 -37.12 0.35 46.28
CA ASN A 131 -37.79 0.96 47.42
C ASN A 131 -36.78 1.37 48.50
N TYR A 132 -37.04 2.52 49.13
CA TYR A 132 -36.20 3.20 50.13
C TYR A 132 -34.82 3.69 49.62
N THR A 133 -34.34 3.24 48.46
CA THR A 133 -33.03 3.63 47.90
C THR A 133 -32.96 5.02 47.24
N PHE A 134 -34.10 5.70 47.06
CA PHE A 134 -34.25 6.90 46.20
C PHE A 134 -33.92 6.68 44.70
N LEU A 135 -33.49 5.48 44.30
CA LEU A 135 -33.19 5.11 42.92
C LEU A 135 -34.48 4.95 42.10
N LYS A 136 -34.44 5.40 40.85
CA LYS A 136 -35.48 5.11 39.84
C LYS A 136 -34.85 4.64 38.54
N ILE A 137 -35.58 3.85 37.77
CA ILE A 137 -35.19 3.51 36.39
C ILE A 137 -35.30 4.78 35.53
N GLY A 138 -34.26 5.04 34.73
CA GLY A 138 -34.18 6.13 33.76
C GLY A 138 -34.42 5.62 32.35
N ILE A 139 -33.36 5.58 31.54
CA ILE A 139 -33.36 4.82 30.27
C ILE A 139 -33.58 3.33 30.60
N ASN A 140 -34.35 2.63 29.75
CA ASN A 140 -34.56 1.19 29.86
C ASN A 140 -34.80 0.60 28.47
N GLU A 141 -33.72 0.22 27.80
CA GLU A 141 -33.79 -0.32 26.43
C GLU A 141 -34.45 -1.71 26.42
N VAL A 142 -34.15 -2.56 27.41
CA VAL A 142 -34.77 -3.88 27.64
C VAL A 142 -36.17 -3.84 28.28
N SER A 143 -36.95 -2.79 28.03
CA SER A 143 -38.25 -2.55 28.68
C SER A 143 -39.39 -3.43 28.16
N ASP A 144 -39.29 -3.91 26.91
CA ASP A 144 -40.23 -4.82 26.25
C ASP A 144 -39.96 -6.30 26.60
N LYS A 145 -38.68 -6.65 26.75
CA LYS A 145 -38.17 -7.99 27.07
C LYS A 145 -38.81 -8.51 28.37
N LYS A 146 -39.23 -9.78 28.34
CA LYS A 146 -39.73 -10.49 29.54
C LYS A 146 -39.12 -11.87 29.65
N ILE A 147 -38.70 -12.24 30.86
CA ILE A 147 -38.07 -13.53 31.17
C ILE A 147 -38.72 -14.15 32.41
N SER A 148 -38.63 -15.47 32.53
CA SER A 148 -38.80 -16.16 33.82
C SER A 148 -37.42 -16.35 34.45
N ALA A 149 -37.27 -16.06 35.74
CA ALA A 149 -35.97 -16.09 36.42
C ALA A 149 -36.09 -16.45 37.91
N GLU A 150 -34.99 -16.98 38.45
CA GLU A 150 -34.88 -17.45 39.83
C GLU A 150 -33.50 -17.10 40.42
N TRP A 151 -33.50 -16.87 41.74
CA TRP A 151 -32.35 -16.62 42.60
C TRP A 151 -32.49 -17.43 43.89
N GLU A 152 -31.62 -18.43 44.04
CA GLU A 152 -31.50 -19.23 45.25
C GLU A 152 -30.54 -18.54 46.23
N GLY A 153 -31.06 -17.97 47.31
CA GLY A 153 -30.28 -17.30 48.36
C GLY A 153 -30.53 -15.79 48.53
N THR A 154 -29.96 -15.22 49.58
CA THR A 154 -29.96 -13.78 49.87
C THR A 154 -28.73 -13.10 49.31
N ASP A 155 -28.88 -11.92 48.72
CA ASP A 155 -27.76 -11.11 48.22
C ASP A 155 -28.10 -9.60 48.34
N THR A 156 -27.12 -8.71 48.23
CA THR A 156 -27.35 -7.25 48.37
C THR A 156 -28.29 -6.71 47.28
N LYS A 157 -29.00 -5.60 47.53
CA LYS A 157 -29.86 -4.96 46.53
C LYS A 157 -29.07 -4.59 45.26
N LEU A 158 -27.82 -4.13 45.40
CA LEU A 158 -26.90 -3.90 44.28
C LEU A 158 -26.58 -5.19 43.51
N ASN A 159 -26.08 -6.23 44.18
CA ASN A 159 -25.70 -7.47 43.51
C ASN A 159 -26.90 -8.15 42.84
N ARG A 160 -28.09 -8.08 43.46
CA ARG A 160 -29.33 -8.58 42.87
C ARG A 160 -29.74 -7.77 41.64
N LEU A 161 -29.55 -6.45 41.64
CA LEU A 161 -29.81 -5.58 40.48
C LEU A 161 -28.82 -5.87 39.32
N LEU A 162 -27.54 -6.07 39.62
CA LEU A 162 -26.51 -6.48 38.64
C LEU A 162 -26.79 -7.88 38.07
N SER A 163 -27.17 -8.83 38.93
CA SER A 163 -27.60 -10.17 38.54
C SER A 163 -28.87 -10.15 37.67
N LEU A 164 -29.80 -9.23 37.95
CA LEU A 164 -31.00 -9.00 37.14
C LEU A 164 -30.63 -8.43 35.77
N ALA A 165 -29.79 -7.40 35.69
CA ALA A 165 -29.31 -6.83 34.43
C ALA A 165 -28.63 -7.91 33.56
N LYS A 166 -27.76 -8.72 34.17
CA LYS A 166 -27.09 -9.83 33.48
C LYS A 166 -28.05 -10.92 32.99
N LYS A 167 -29.14 -11.23 33.70
CA LYS A 167 -30.19 -12.14 33.19
C LYS A 167 -31.05 -11.52 32.09
N PHE A 168 -31.02 -10.20 31.94
CA PHE A 168 -31.72 -9.45 30.88
C PHE A 168 -30.84 -9.18 29.66
N ASP A 169 -29.58 -9.67 29.62
CA ASP A 169 -28.56 -9.28 28.65
C ASP A 169 -28.47 -7.74 28.56
N ALA A 170 -28.19 -7.11 29.70
CA ALA A 170 -28.26 -5.66 29.92
C ALA A 170 -27.10 -5.10 30.77
N GLU A 171 -26.68 -3.88 30.47
CA GLU A 171 -25.69 -3.08 31.22
C GLU A 171 -26.37 -1.93 31.99
N ILE A 172 -25.74 -1.42 33.06
CA ILE A 172 -26.29 -0.30 33.85
C ILE A 172 -25.32 0.85 34.09
N GLU A 173 -25.85 2.08 34.13
CA GLU A 173 -25.14 3.30 34.55
C GLU A 173 -25.91 3.99 35.69
N PHE A 174 -25.20 4.43 36.73
CA PHE A 174 -25.79 5.26 37.79
C PHE A 174 -25.54 6.76 37.54
N ASP A 175 -26.62 7.55 37.48
CA ASP A 175 -26.61 9.01 37.30
C ASP A 175 -27.23 9.72 38.53
N THR A 176 -26.41 10.51 39.23
CA THR A 176 -26.79 11.25 40.43
C THR A 176 -26.76 12.76 40.16
N ARG A 177 -27.95 13.37 40.14
CA ARG A 177 -28.12 14.80 39.91
C ARG A 177 -28.48 15.50 41.21
N LEU A 178 -27.84 16.63 41.48
CA LEU A 178 -28.12 17.48 42.63
C LEU A 178 -28.90 18.74 42.21
N ASN A 179 -29.56 19.38 43.17
CA ASN A 179 -30.05 20.74 43.07
C ASN A 179 -28.94 21.74 43.45
N ASP A 180 -29.19 23.04 43.26
CA ASP A 180 -28.21 24.10 43.54
C ASP A 180 -27.85 24.22 45.04
N ASP A 181 -28.66 23.64 45.93
CA ASP A 181 -28.45 23.54 47.38
C ASP A 181 -27.69 22.25 47.83
N SER A 182 -27.28 21.41 46.88
CA SER A 182 -26.74 20.03 47.05
C SER A 182 -27.73 18.91 47.37
N SER A 183 -29.01 19.18 47.60
CA SER A 183 -30.00 18.10 47.78
C SER A 183 -30.11 17.22 46.52
N ILE A 184 -30.33 15.90 46.67
CA ILE A 184 -30.42 15.00 45.50
C ILE A 184 -31.73 15.30 44.75
N LYS A 185 -31.58 15.74 43.49
CA LYS A 185 -32.64 15.99 42.52
C LYS A 185 -33.16 14.69 41.90
N SER A 186 -32.25 13.75 41.66
CA SER A 186 -32.57 12.40 41.22
C SER A 186 -31.36 11.48 41.34
N PHE A 187 -31.58 10.27 41.84
CA PHE A 187 -30.67 9.14 41.68
C PHE A 187 -31.31 8.17 40.67
N ILE A 188 -30.58 7.82 39.61
CA ILE A 188 -31.13 7.12 38.44
C ILE A 188 -30.25 5.90 38.11
N VAL A 189 -30.88 4.76 37.81
CA VAL A 189 -30.24 3.67 37.08
C VAL A 189 -30.75 3.70 35.63
N ASN A 190 -29.84 3.96 34.70
CA ASN A 190 -30.07 3.74 33.28
C ASN A 190 -29.76 2.27 32.97
N VAL A 191 -30.60 1.62 32.17
CA VAL A 191 -30.49 0.22 31.76
C VAL A 191 -30.41 0.17 30.24
N TYR A 192 -29.28 -0.28 29.73
CA TYR A 192 -28.97 -0.41 28.31
C TYR A 192 -28.92 -1.89 27.93
N HIS A 193 -28.99 -2.22 26.65
CA HIS A 193 -28.61 -3.57 26.19
C HIS A 193 -27.15 -3.90 26.56
N GLU A 194 -26.83 -5.17 26.76
CA GLU A 194 -25.43 -5.61 26.80
C GLU A 194 -24.81 -5.41 25.41
N ASN A 195 -23.53 -5.04 25.36
CA ASN A 195 -22.86 -4.81 24.10
C ASN A 195 -22.75 -6.08 23.23
N ASP A 196 -23.34 -6.04 22.03
CA ASP A 196 -23.27 -7.08 21.01
C ASP A 196 -22.91 -6.50 19.62
N ASP A 197 -23.11 -7.27 18.54
CA ASP A 197 -22.84 -6.83 17.16
C ASP A 197 -23.81 -5.73 16.64
N THR A 198 -24.87 -5.44 17.37
CA THR A 198 -25.96 -4.50 17.04
C THR A 198 -26.19 -3.40 18.10
N HIS A 199 -25.81 -3.64 19.35
CA HIS A 199 -26.01 -2.73 20.49
C HIS A 199 -24.67 -2.31 21.10
N GLN A 200 -24.53 -1.00 21.37
CA GLN A 200 -23.33 -0.42 22.00
C GLN A 200 -23.29 -0.65 23.52
N GLY A 201 -24.44 -0.79 24.16
CA GLY A 201 -24.56 -0.73 25.62
C GLY A 201 -24.17 0.65 26.17
N VAL A 202 -23.57 0.68 27.37
CA VAL A 202 -23.09 1.92 27.99
C VAL A 202 -21.96 2.55 27.14
N GLY A 203 -21.87 3.89 27.17
CA GLY A 203 -20.86 4.64 26.42
C GLY A 203 -21.21 4.83 24.95
N LYS A 204 -20.20 5.00 24.09
CA LYS A 204 -20.36 5.23 22.64
C LYS A 204 -19.23 4.61 21.83
N ILE A 205 -19.45 4.41 20.53
CA ILE A 205 -18.35 4.20 19.58
C ILE A 205 -17.55 5.50 19.48
N SER A 206 -16.28 5.44 19.86
CA SER A 206 -15.35 6.56 19.81
C SER A 206 -14.59 6.57 18.49
N PRO A 207 -14.44 7.72 17.80
CA PRO A 207 -13.61 7.84 16.60
C PRO A 207 -12.10 7.82 16.93
N THR A 208 -11.71 7.77 18.22
CA THR A 208 -10.31 7.75 18.63
C THR A 208 -9.67 6.39 18.38
N ILE A 209 -8.67 6.35 17.50
CA ILE A 209 -7.79 5.19 17.31
C ILE A 209 -6.63 5.27 18.31
N LEU A 210 -6.57 4.33 19.25
CA LEU A 210 -5.46 4.23 20.21
C LEU A 210 -4.27 3.51 19.58
N LYS A 211 -3.04 3.93 19.94
CA LYS A 211 -1.81 3.29 19.48
C LYS A 211 -0.82 3.04 20.63
N TYR A 212 -0.06 1.95 20.50
CA TYR A 212 1.14 1.70 21.30
C TYR A 212 2.12 2.88 21.18
N GLY A 213 2.84 3.19 22.26
CA GLY A 213 3.78 4.32 22.34
C GLY A 213 3.14 5.71 22.33
N LYS A 214 1.81 5.83 22.18
CA LYS A 214 1.06 7.10 22.26
C LYS A 214 0.07 7.13 23.40
N ASN A 215 -0.93 6.25 23.36
CA ASN A 215 -1.97 6.15 24.38
C ASN A 215 -1.72 4.94 25.30
N LEU A 216 -1.10 3.89 24.74
CA LEU A 216 -0.91 2.59 25.37
C LEU A 216 0.58 2.37 25.67
N ARG A 217 0.85 1.96 26.90
CA ARG A 217 2.17 1.56 27.43
C ARG A 217 2.51 0.12 27.06
N THR A 218 1.52 -0.77 26.99
CA THR A 218 1.67 -2.14 26.47
C THR A 218 0.34 -2.68 25.94
N ILE A 219 0.41 -3.67 25.04
CA ILE A 219 -0.68 -4.53 24.61
C ILE A 219 -0.19 -5.98 24.74
N THR A 220 -0.85 -6.77 25.57
CA THR A 220 -0.55 -8.19 25.78
C THR A 220 -1.60 -9.03 25.06
N ARG A 221 -1.17 -9.91 24.15
CA ARG A 221 -2.04 -10.94 23.53
C ARG A 221 -1.71 -12.31 24.13
N THR A 222 -2.65 -12.88 24.87
CA THR A 222 -2.57 -14.25 25.37
C THR A 222 -3.33 -15.18 24.43
N ILE A 223 -2.78 -16.37 24.16
CA ILE A 223 -3.40 -17.41 23.33
C ILE A 223 -3.37 -18.70 24.15
N ASP A 224 -4.50 -19.06 24.78
CA ASP A 224 -4.61 -20.25 25.61
C ASP A 224 -5.36 -21.38 24.89
N LYS A 225 -4.72 -22.55 24.79
CA LYS A 225 -5.29 -23.77 24.21
C LYS A 225 -5.74 -24.82 25.24
N THR A 226 -5.59 -24.56 26.54
CA THR A 226 -5.88 -25.54 27.61
C THR A 226 -7.35 -25.97 27.63
N GLY A 227 -8.27 -25.06 27.29
CA GLY A 227 -9.70 -25.32 27.21
C GLY A 227 -10.20 -25.94 25.89
N VAL A 228 -9.32 -26.18 24.90
CA VAL A 228 -9.76 -26.51 23.53
C VAL A 228 -10.28 -27.95 23.43
N PHE A 229 -11.51 -28.06 22.95
CA PHE A 229 -12.13 -29.32 22.52
C PHE A 229 -12.94 -29.07 21.24
N ASN A 230 -12.91 -30.02 20.31
CA ASN A 230 -13.46 -29.87 18.96
C ASN A 230 -14.58 -30.87 18.64
N SER A 231 -15.02 -31.61 19.66
CA SER A 231 -16.26 -32.40 19.67
C SER A 231 -17.01 -32.22 21.00
N ILE A 232 -18.34 -32.09 20.96
CA ILE A 232 -19.22 -32.20 22.13
C ILE A 232 -20.15 -33.40 21.97
N ARG A 233 -20.32 -34.18 23.06
CA ARG A 233 -21.50 -35.02 23.28
C ARG A 233 -22.43 -34.30 24.27
N PRO A 234 -23.62 -33.82 23.84
CA PRO A 234 -24.57 -33.19 24.74
C PRO A 234 -25.65 -34.18 25.18
N SER A 235 -25.93 -34.22 26.48
CA SER A 235 -27.04 -34.95 27.07
C SER A 235 -28.02 -34.00 27.76
N GLY A 236 -29.29 -34.36 27.67
CA GLY A 236 -30.41 -33.76 28.40
C GLY A 236 -31.07 -34.79 29.30
N LYS A 237 -32.10 -34.36 30.04
CA LYS A 237 -32.87 -35.20 30.93
C LYS A 237 -34.36 -35.05 30.66
N ARG A 238 -35.08 -36.16 30.65
CA ARG A 238 -36.55 -36.16 30.79
C ARG A 238 -36.98 -37.12 31.89
N LYS A 239 -38.13 -36.86 32.48
CA LYS A 239 -38.79 -37.81 33.40
C LYS A 239 -39.75 -38.70 32.62
N VAL A 240 -39.61 -40.01 32.78
CA VAL A 240 -40.56 -41.01 32.27
C VAL A 240 -40.97 -41.94 33.40
N LYS A 241 -42.06 -42.70 33.22
CA LYS A 241 -42.45 -43.74 34.17
C LYS A 241 -41.86 -45.08 33.75
N ASN A 242 -41.23 -45.77 34.68
CA ASN A 242 -40.75 -47.13 34.48
C ASN A 242 -41.93 -48.14 34.46
N GLY A 243 -41.63 -49.43 34.27
CA GLY A 243 -42.65 -50.49 34.25
C GLY A 243 -43.47 -50.62 35.53
N ASP A 244 -42.94 -50.15 36.67
CA ASP A 244 -43.60 -50.15 37.98
C ASP A 244 -44.39 -48.85 38.26
N GLY A 245 -44.40 -47.91 37.31
CA GLY A 245 -45.10 -46.62 37.41
C GLY A 245 -44.33 -45.52 38.17
N ALA A 246 -43.12 -45.79 38.62
CA ALA A 246 -42.24 -44.81 39.29
C ALA A 246 -41.59 -43.86 38.27
N GLU A 247 -41.45 -42.57 38.63
CA GLU A 247 -40.70 -41.62 37.81
C GLU A 247 -39.20 -41.91 37.87
N VAL A 248 -38.58 -42.06 36.69
CA VAL A 248 -37.14 -42.22 36.49
C VAL A 248 -36.63 -41.19 35.49
N GLU A 249 -35.38 -40.78 35.62
CA GLU A 249 -34.71 -39.92 34.64
C GLU A 249 -34.18 -40.75 33.45
N GLU A 250 -34.42 -40.27 32.23
CA GLU A 250 -33.94 -40.87 30.99
C GLU A 250 -33.03 -39.86 30.24
N GLU A 251 -31.92 -40.35 29.68
CA GLU A 251 -31.01 -39.51 28.91
C GLU A 251 -31.63 -39.11 27.57
N VAL A 252 -31.81 -37.81 27.37
CA VAL A 252 -32.12 -37.23 26.06
C VAL A 252 -30.81 -36.94 25.34
N THR A 253 -30.72 -37.19 24.04
CA THR A 253 -29.55 -36.82 23.22
C THR A 253 -30.01 -36.17 21.92
N ILE A 254 -29.08 -35.53 21.19
CA ILE A 254 -29.36 -34.96 19.86
C ILE A 254 -29.50 -36.02 18.76
N ASN A 255 -29.32 -37.30 19.07
CA ASN A 255 -29.33 -38.39 18.09
C ASN A 255 -30.73 -38.57 17.47
N GLY A 256 -30.80 -38.81 16.16
CA GLY A 256 -32.07 -38.90 15.42
C GLY A 256 -32.73 -37.55 15.06
N LEU A 257 -32.06 -36.42 15.30
CA LEU A 257 -32.43 -35.13 14.69
C LEU A 257 -32.01 -35.05 13.22
N ASP A 258 -32.69 -34.16 12.48
CA ASP A 258 -32.40 -33.83 11.08
C ASP A 258 -30.94 -33.36 10.88
N ASP A 259 -30.37 -33.71 9.71
CA ASP A 259 -29.04 -33.29 9.24
C ASP A 259 -28.76 -31.79 9.51
N TRP A 260 -27.61 -31.50 10.14
CA TRP A 260 -27.27 -30.15 10.57
C TRP A 260 -25.80 -29.83 10.30
N LYS A 261 -25.58 -28.67 9.66
CA LYS A 261 -24.26 -28.12 9.32
C LYS A 261 -24.28 -26.60 9.50
N LYS A 262 -23.11 -26.03 9.83
CA LYS A 262 -22.84 -24.59 9.79
C LYS A 262 -21.57 -24.34 8.98
N TYR A 263 -21.64 -23.32 8.14
CA TYR A 263 -20.54 -22.90 7.27
C TYR A 263 -19.96 -21.59 7.78
N ASN A 264 -18.65 -21.42 7.64
CA ASN A 264 -18.00 -20.15 7.90
C ASN A 264 -18.31 -19.14 6.77
N LYS A 265 -17.87 -17.89 6.96
CA LYS A 265 -18.00 -16.77 6.01
C LYS A 265 -17.44 -17.06 4.60
N ASP A 266 -16.51 -18.01 4.48
CA ASP A 266 -15.82 -18.37 3.24
C ASP A 266 -16.44 -19.64 2.59
N GLY A 267 -17.60 -20.10 3.09
CA GLY A 267 -18.40 -21.21 2.54
C GLY A 267 -17.96 -22.61 2.96
N VAL A 268 -16.98 -22.74 3.86
CA VAL A 268 -16.44 -24.04 4.31
C VAL A 268 -17.23 -24.56 5.52
N CYS A 269 -17.52 -25.85 5.56
CA CYS A 269 -18.25 -26.49 6.66
C CYS A 269 -17.42 -26.44 7.96
N GLU A 270 -17.81 -25.60 8.90
CA GLU A 270 -17.10 -25.32 10.15
C GLU A 270 -17.58 -26.21 11.29
N PHE A 271 -18.88 -26.53 11.33
CA PHE A 271 -19.50 -27.44 12.31
C PHE A 271 -20.50 -28.37 11.63
N TYR A 272 -20.61 -29.62 12.09
CA TYR A 272 -21.69 -30.53 11.71
C TYR A 272 -22.10 -31.47 12.84
N GLN A 273 -23.30 -32.06 12.73
CA GLN A 273 -23.75 -33.13 13.62
C GLN A 273 -23.33 -34.50 13.08
N MET A 274 -22.83 -35.37 13.96
CA MET A 274 -22.43 -36.74 13.66
C MET A 274 -23.05 -37.68 14.71
N GLY A 275 -24.24 -38.21 14.42
CA GLY A 275 -25.03 -39.01 15.36
C GLY A 275 -25.38 -38.23 16.62
N ALA A 276 -24.87 -38.68 17.78
CA ALA A 276 -25.05 -38.04 19.08
C ALA A 276 -24.05 -36.89 19.39
N TYR A 277 -23.19 -36.51 18.43
CA TYR A 277 -22.10 -35.55 18.63
C TYR A 277 -22.25 -34.31 17.74
N LEU A 278 -21.76 -33.16 18.20
CA LEU A 278 -21.42 -32.01 17.35
C LEU A 278 -19.90 -31.94 17.20
N VAL A 279 -19.40 -31.73 15.99
CA VAL A 279 -17.95 -31.72 15.69
C VAL A 279 -17.55 -30.51 14.85
N ALA A 280 -16.32 -30.04 15.06
CA ALA A 280 -15.73 -28.88 14.40
C ALA A 280 -14.51 -29.27 13.54
N PRO A 281 -14.68 -29.73 12.29
CA PRO A 281 -13.60 -30.30 11.47
C PRO A 281 -12.42 -29.34 11.20
N ILE A 282 -12.68 -28.05 10.99
CA ILE A 282 -11.60 -27.05 10.76
C ILE A 282 -10.75 -26.90 12.02
N SER A 283 -11.38 -26.85 13.18
CA SER A 283 -10.70 -26.85 14.48
C SER A 283 -9.88 -28.13 14.70
N MET A 284 -10.44 -29.30 14.35
CA MET A 284 -9.72 -30.59 14.45
C MET A 284 -8.48 -30.63 13.54
N GLN A 285 -8.54 -30.07 12.32
CA GLN A 285 -7.37 -30.00 11.44
C GLN A 285 -6.24 -29.11 12.00
N LEU A 286 -6.57 -28.07 12.78
CA LEU A 286 -5.61 -27.19 13.43
C LEU A 286 -5.11 -27.74 14.79
N TYR A 287 -5.97 -28.45 15.52
CA TYR A 287 -5.75 -28.95 16.88
C TYR A 287 -6.20 -30.42 17.01
N PRO A 288 -5.58 -31.36 16.28
CA PRO A 288 -6.00 -32.76 16.28
C PRO A 288 -5.67 -33.48 17.58
N SER A 289 -6.42 -34.53 17.88
CA SER A 289 -6.04 -35.54 18.88
C SER A 289 -4.80 -36.29 18.39
N THR A 290 -3.64 -36.06 19.03
CA THR A 290 -2.33 -36.56 18.57
C THR A 290 -1.85 -37.85 19.24
N PHE A 291 -2.48 -38.27 20.34
CA PHE A 291 -2.07 -39.45 21.13
C PHE A 291 -3.06 -40.63 21.02
N THR A 292 -3.85 -40.67 19.94
CA THR A 292 -4.76 -41.78 19.62
C THR A 292 -4.03 -42.96 18.95
N HIS A 293 -4.52 -44.17 19.23
CA HIS A 293 -4.04 -45.44 18.65
C HIS A 293 -5.06 -46.05 17.67
N ALA A 294 -6.16 -45.35 17.36
CA ALA A 294 -7.30 -45.86 16.62
C ALA A 294 -7.63 -45.01 15.38
N THR A 295 -8.21 -45.66 14.37
CA THR A 295 -8.49 -45.07 13.04
C THR A 295 -9.96 -44.70 12.85
N GLY A 296 -10.73 -44.51 13.93
CA GLY A 296 -12.13 -44.10 13.85
C GLY A 296 -12.30 -42.61 13.57
N GLU A 297 -13.39 -42.24 12.90
CA GLU A 297 -13.67 -40.85 12.51
C GLU A 297 -13.80 -39.89 13.71
N LEU A 298 -14.14 -40.40 14.90
CA LEU A 298 -14.18 -39.62 16.14
C LEU A 298 -12.84 -39.54 16.89
N ASP A 299 -11.91 -40.46 16.67
CA ASP A 299 -10.68 -40.57 17.50
C ASP A 299 -9.69 -39.41 17.24
N GLN A 300 -9.85 -38.73 16.10
CA GLN A 300 -9.14 -37.52 15.72
C GLN A 300 -9.61 -36.28 16.50
N TYR A 301 -10.79 -36.34 17.13
CA TYR A 301 -11.40 -35.22 17.84
C TYR A 301 -11.17 -35.28 19.35
N THR A 302 -10.82 -34.13 19.93
CA THR A 302 -10.83 -33.90 21.38
C THR A 302 -12.27 -33.67 21.81
N ARG A 303 -12.87 -34.69 22.44
CA ARG A 303 -14.26 -34.71 22.92
C ARG A 303 -14.42 -34.14 24.33
N LYS A 304 -15.52 -33.44 24.59
CA LYS A 304 -16.02 -33.11 25.93
C LYS A 304 -17.52 -33.39 26.06
N ASP A 305 -17.96 -33.85 27.23
CA ASP A 305 -19.36 -34.15 27.50
C ASP A 305 -20.00 -33.04 28.33
N PHE A 306 -21.25 -32.69 28.03
CA PHE A 306 -22.02 -31.67 28.74
C PHE A 306 -23.45 -32.15 28.97
N SER A 307 -23.92 -32.04 30.21
CA SER A 307 -25.31 -32.34 30.61
C SER A 307 -26.07 -31.04 30.81
N TYR A 308 -27.32 -30.97 30.34
CA TYR A 308 -28.18 -29.80 30.44
C TYR A 308 -29.57 -30.17 30.97
N GLU A 309 -30.17 -29.33 31.80
CA GLU A 309 -31.53 -29.52 32.32
C GLU A 309 -32.57 -29.13 31.27
N THR A 310 -32.71 -29.95 30.22
CA THR A 310 -33.69 -29.82 29.15
C THR A 310 -34.04 -31.18 28.55
N ASP A 311 -35.30 -31.34 28.14
CA ASP A 311 -35.86 -32.53 27.49
C ASP A 311 -36.02 -32.37 25.96
N ASP A 312 -35.83 -31.16 25.41
CA ASP A 312 -35.88 -30.89 23.96
C ASP A 312 -34.50 -31.11 23.30
N PRO A 313 -34.35 -32.11 22.39
CA PRO A 313 -33.12 -32.31 21.63
C PRO A 313 -32.73 -31.09 20.78
N LYS A 314 -33.67 -30.26 20.31
CA LYS A 314 -33.35 -29.09 19.48
C LYS A 314 -32.72 -27.98 20.32
N LYS A 315 -33.25 -27.70 21.52
CA LYS A 315 -32.62 -26.79 22.48
C LYS A 315 -31.27 -27.32 22.97
N LEU A 316 -31.18 -28.62 23.24
CA LEU A 316 -29.92 -29.30 23.59
C LEU A 316 -28.85 -29.09 22.50
N ARG A 317 -29.22 -29.21 21.21
CA ARG A 317 -28.34 -28.93 20.07
C ARG A 317 -27.92 -27.47 19.96
N GLU A 318 -28.80 -26.52 20.27
CA GLU A 318 -28.48 -25.08 20.30
C GLU A 318 -27.44 -24.74 21.37
N LEU A 319 -27.62 -25.26 22.58
CA LEU A 319 -26.71 -25.06 23.72
C LEU A 319 -25.34 -25.68 23.43
N ALA A 320 -25.33 -26.92 22.96
CA ALA A 320 -24.11 -27.62 22.56
C ALA A 320 -23.34 -26.89 21.44
N TYR A 321 -24.03 -26.32 20.45
CA TYR A 321 -23.39 -25.55 19.39
C TYR A 321 -22.73 -24.27 19.93
N LYS A 322 -23.40 -23.54 20.84
CA LYS A 322 -22.83 -22.34 21.48
C LYS A 322 -21.56 -22.68 22.25
N GLU A 323 -21.58 -23.75 23.05
CA GLU A 323 -20.43 -24.16 23.86
C GLU A 323 -19.28 -24.73 22.99
N LEU A 324 -19.58 -25.49 21.93
CA LEU A 324 -18.55 -25.94 20.99
C LEU A 324 -17.91 -24.76 20.24
N LYS A 325 -18.72 -23.84 19.69
CA LYS A 325 -18.20 -22.66 18.96
C LYS A 325 -17.29 -21.80 19.84
N LYS A 326 -17.60 -21.67 21.13
CA LYS A 326 -16.82 -20.89 22.10
C LYS A 326 -15.44 -21.48 22.40
N ASN A 327 -15.30 -22.81 22.40
CA ASN A 327 -14.09 -23.49 22.89
C ASN A 327 -13.32 -24.28 21.81
N CYS A 328 -13.83 -24.38 20.57
CA CYS A 328 -13.15 -25.13 19.51
C CYS A 328 -11.87 -24.46 18.99
N TYR A 329 -11.64 -23.18 19.28
CA TYR A 329 -10.39 -22.49 18.97
C TYR A 329 -9.76 -21.97 20.27
N PRO A 330 -8.41 -21.82 20.33
CA PRO A 330 -7.75 -21.24 21.50
C PRO A 330 -8.37 -19.91 21.93
N ALA A 331 -8.54 -19.73 23.22
CA ALA A 331 -9.00 -18.47 23.79
C ALA A 331 -7.92 -17.40 23.56
N VAL A 332 -8.22 -16.43 22.71
CA VAL A 332 -7.36 -15.27 22.47
C VAL A 332 -7.89 -14.11 23.29
N THR A 333 -7.15 -13.69 24.31
CA THR A 333 -7.46 -12.51 25.11
C THR A 333 -6.45 -11.40 24.85
N TYR A 334 -6.89 -10.16 25.05
CA TYR A 334 -6.08 -8.97 24.91
C TYR A 334 -6.23 -8.10 26.15
N GLU A 335 -5.10 -7.69 26.71
CA GLU A 335 -5.01 -6.72 27.79
C GLU A 335 -4.23 -5.52 27.25
N ALA A 336 -4.73 -4.30 27.49
CA ALA A 336 -4.05 -3.07 27.11
C ALA A 336 -3.89 -2.18 28.35
N GLU A 337 -2.67 -1.74 28.62
CA GLU A 337 -2.41 -0.77 29.67
C GLU A 337 -2.02 0.58 29.05
N GLY A 338 -2.58 1.66 29.56
CA GLY A 338 -2.31 3.00 29.05
C GLY A 338 -3.11 4.05 29.79
N PHE A 339 -3.29 5.21 29.18
CA PHE A 339 -4.35 6.14 29.54
C PHE A 339 -4.90 6.81 28.27
N ALA A 340 -6.23 6.83 28.16
CA ALA A 340 -6.97 7.61 27.20
C ALA A 340 -8.18 8.24 27.89
N ASP A 341 -8.43 9.53 27.64
CA ASP A 341 -9.53 10.29 28.27
C ASP A 341 -10.89 10.00 27.60
N LEU A 342 -11.29 8.75 27.72
CA LEU A 342 -12.55 8.17 27.26
C LEU A 342 -13.58 8.11 28.39
N GLU A 343 -14.83 7.80 28.08
CA GLU A 343 -15.83 7.45 29.08
C GLU A 343 -15.95 5.93 29.27
N ILE A 344 -16.59 5.53 30.37
CA ILE A 344 -16.85 4.10 30.66
C ILE A 344 -17.81 3.53 29.61
N GLY A 345 -17.54 2.31 29.16
CA GLY A 345 -18.28 1.65 28.09
C GLY A 345 -17.91 2.11 26.67
N ASP A 346 -17.12 3.18 26.49
CA ASP A 346 -16.72 3.65 25.16
C ASP A 346 -15.99 2.53 24.38
N THR A 347 -16.45 2.28 23.16
CA THR A 347 -15.83 1.35 22.20
C THR A 347 -14.75 2.10 21.41
N VAL A 348 -13.51 1.61 21.45
CA VAL A 348 -12.36 2.19 20.74
C VAL A 348 -11.71 1.18 19.80
N LYS A 349 -11.13 1.70 18.72
CA LYS A 349 -10.25 0.93 17.85
C LYS A 349 -8.80 1.08 18.30
N ILE A 350 -8.06 -0.03 18.34
CA ILE A 350 -6.63 -0.05 18.69
C ILE A 350 -5.84 -0.56 17.50
N TYR A 351 -4.71 0.08 17.22
CA TYR A 351 -3.81 -0.27 16.13
C TYR A 351 -2.38 -0.47 16.65
N ASP A 352 -1.78 -1.60 16.31
CA ASP A 352 -0.39 -1.94 16.61
C ASP A 352 0.25 -2.75 15.46
N ASP A 353 1.30 -2.18 14.86
CA ASP A 353 2.08 -2.74 13.75
C ASP A 353 3.30 -3.58 14.19
N GLY A 354 3.58 -3.68 15.50
CA GLY A 354 4.56 -4.60 16.06
C GLY A 354 4.11 -6.06 16.08
N PHE A 355 2.84 -6.34 15.85
CA PHE A 355 2.29 -7.69 15.74
C PHE A 355 2.33 -8.22 14.30
N SER A 356 2.51 -9.54 14.16
CA SER A 356 2.33 -10.26 12.90
C SER A 356 1.14 -11.23 13.01
N PRO A 357 0.12 -11.13 12.13
CA PRO A 357 -0.17 -9.96 11.29
C PRO A 357 -0.48 -8.71 12.15
N THR A 358 -0.43 -7.53 11.53
CA THR A 358 -0.75 -6.23 12.15
C THR A 358 -2.05 -6.30 12.95
N LEU A 359 -1.99 -5.85 14.20
CA LEU A 359 -3.09 -5.98 15.13
C LEU A 359 -4.04 -4.78 15.00
N LEU A 360 -5.26 -5.09 14.58
CA LEU A 360 -6.43 -4.22 14.69
C LEU A 360 -7.38 -4.83 15.71
N LEU A 361 -7.68 -4.10 16.79
CA LEU A 361 -8.69 -4.47 17.76
C LEU A 361 -9.83 -3.46 17.78
N GLU A 362 -10.98 -3.92 18.20
CA GLU A 362 -12.02 -3.14 18.83
C GLU A 362 -12.11 -3.61 20.30
N MET A 363 -12.10 -2.68 21.26
CA MET A 363 -12.17 -2.95 22.70
C MET A 363 -13.05 -1.91 23.40
N ARG A 364 -13.65 -2.26 24.53
CA ARG A 364 -14.44 -1.32 25.35
C ARG A 364 -13.73 -0.93 26.63
N VAL A 365 -13.94 0.31 27.09
CA VAL A 365 -13.41 0.79 28.38
C VAL A 365 -14.17 0.16 29.54
N SER A 366 -13.53 -0.79 30.23
CA SER A 366 -14.12 -1.53 31.35
C SER A 366 -13.87 -0.89 32.72
N GLU A 367 -12.70 -0.28 32.89
CA GLU A 367 -12.34 0.49 34.08
C GLU A 367 -11.52 1.71 33.67
N GLN A 368 -11.67 2.81 34.40
CA GLN A 368 -10.76 3.94 34.29
C GLN A 368 -10.47 4.53 35.67
N SER A 369 -9.18 4.63 35.99
CA SER A 369 -8.65 5.20 37.23
C SER A 369 -7.95 6.53 36.91
N ILE A 370 -8.38 7.63 37.56
CA ILE A 370 -7.86 9.00 37.38
C ILE A 370 -7.39 9.55 38.72
N SER A 371 -6.20 10.15 38.75
CA SER A 371 -5.73 11.02 39.84
C SER A 371 -5.69 12.46 39.33
N PHE A 372 -6.44 13.35 39.98
CA PHE A 372 -6.43 14.79 39.67
C PHE A 372 -5.18 15.48 40.21
N THR A 373 -4.50 14.91 41.22
CA THR A 373 -3.24 15.47 41.76
C THR A 373 -1.98 14.86 41.16
N ASN A 374 -2.04 13.64 40.61
CA ASN A 374 -0.93 13.02 39.89
C ASN A 374 -1.38 12.27 38.62
N PRO A 375 -1.65 12.96 37.49
CA PRO A 375 -2.13 12.35 36.25
C PRO A 375 -1.23 11.27 35.62
N LYS A 376 0.03 11.12 36.07
CA LYS A 376 0.93 10.03 35.63
C LYS A 376 0.43 8.64 36.06
N ASN A 377 -0.31 8.61 37.18
CA ASN A 377 -0.91 7.39 37.73
C ASN A 377 -2.20 6.97 37.01
N ASN A 378 -2.73 7.80 36.10
CA ASN A 378 -3.97 7.47 35.39
C ASN A 378 -3.81 6.15 34.61
N LYS A 379 -4.85 5.32 34.64
CA LYS A 379 -4.95 4.06 33.92
C LYS A 379 -6.32 3.92 33.25
N THR A 380 -6.32 3.42 32.03
CA THR A 380 -7.52 2.90 31.36
C THR A 380 -7.33 1.40 31.17
N THR A 381 -8.34 0.61 31.56
CA THR A 381 -8.40 -0.84 31.37
C THR A 381 -9.50 -1.14 30.36
N PHE A 382 -9.29 -2.15 29.52
CA PHE A 382 -10.15 -2.47 28.39
C PHE A 382 -10.61 -3.93 28.41
N SER A 383 -11.83 -4.19 27.94
CA SER A 383 -12.43 -5.52 27.78
C SER A 383 -13.05 -5.70 26.38
N ASN A 384 -13.84 -6.77 26.18
CA ASN A 384 -14.59 -7.08 24.96
C ASN A 384 -13.72 -7.04 23.69
N ALA A 385 -12.52 -7.61 23.77
CA ALA A 385 -11.52 -7.50 22.72
C ALA A 385 -11.88 -8.33 21.47
N LYS A 386 -12.29 -7.63 20.43
CA LYS A 386 -12.69 -8.16 19.13
C LYS A 386 -11.58 -7.87 18.12
N ALA A 387 -10.86 -8.91 17.70
CA ALA A 387 -9.86 -8.77 16.65
C ALA A 387 -10.55 -8.48 15.30
N LEU A 388 -10.24 -7.34 14.71
CA LEU A 388 -10.78 -6.94 13.40
C LEU A 388 -9.92 -7.57 12.30
N GLU A 389 -10.56 -8.23 11.33
CA GLU A 389 -9.82 -8.86 10.23
C GLU A 389 -9.19 -7.80 9.32
N ASN A 390 -7.86 -7.84 9.21
CA ASN A 390 -7.10 -7.05 8.24
C ASN A 390 -7.31 -7.58 6.80
N ARG A 391 -8.53 -7.44 6.29
CA ARG A 391 -8.91 -7.74 4.90
C ARG A 391 -8.67 -6.51 4.04
N LEU A 392 -7.95 -6.68 2.93
CA LEU A 392 -7.93 -5.70 1.83
C LEU A 392 -9.38 -5.37 1.44
N SER A 393 -9.71 -4.08 1.26
CA SER A 393 -11.09 -3.69 0.94
C SER A 393 -11.55 -4.28 -0.40
N LEU A 394 -12.86 -4.47 -0.59
CA LEU A 394 -13.39 -5.10 -1.80
C LEU A 394 -12.94 -4.37 -3.10
N GLY A 395 -12.80 -3.04 -3.02
CA GLY A 395 -12.26 -2.23 -4.12
C GLY A 395 -10.77 -2.49 -4.39
N ILE A 396 -9.95 -2.62 -3.35
CA ILE A 396 -8.52 -2.95 -3.48
C ILE A 396 -8.33 -4.37 -3.99
N GLN A 397 -9.12 -5.34 -3.54
CA GLN A 397 -9.13 -6.70 -4.09
C GLN A 397 -9.46 -6.66 -5.59
N GLN A 398 -10.56 -6.00 -5.97
CA GLN A 398 -10.94 -5.85 -7.38
C GLN A 398 -9.94 -5.04 -8.22
N GLN A 399 -9.14 -4.14 -7.64
CA GLN A 399 -8.04 -3.45 -8.33
C GLN A 399 -6.81 -4.36 -8.47
N LEU A 400 -6.46 -5.12 -7.43
CA LEU A 400 -5.38 -6.09 -7.45
C LEU A 400 -5.65 -7.21 -8.45
N ASP A 401 -6.87 -7.77 -8.45
CA ASP A 401 -7.32 -8.77 -9.42
C ASP A 401 -7.29 -8.22 -10.85
N ARG A 402 -7.76 -6.97 -11.05
CA ARG A 402 -7.64 -6.28 -12.35
C ARG A 402 -6.18 -6.10 -12.76
N MET A 403 -5.28 -5.71 -11.86
CA MET A 403 -3.85 -5.58 -12.15
C MET A 403 -3.19 -6.93 -12.44
N ILE A 404 -3.61 -8.02 -11.79
CA ILE A 404 -3.15 -9.38 -12.04
C ILE A 404 -3.66 -9.88 -13.41
N GLU A 405 -4.91 -9.62 -13.77
CA GLU A 405 -5.43 -9.89 -15.12
C GLU A 405 -4.76 -9.02 -16.19
N ASP A 406 -4.45 -7.76 -15.89
CA ASP A 406 -3.83 -6.85 -16.84
C ASP A 406 -2.33 -7.08 -17.06
N ALA A 407 -1.63 -7.59 -16.05
CA ALA A 407 -0.24 -8.02 -16.16
C ALA A 407 -0.06 -9.34 -16.95
N LYS A 408 -1.14 -10.09 -17.25
CA LYS A 408 -1.03 -11.30 -18.07
C LYS A 408 -0.66 -10.94 -19.51
N PRO A 409 0.38 -11.57 -20.09
CA PRO A 409 0.79 -11.28 -21.45
C PRO A 409 -0.27 -11.73 -22.45
N TYR A 410 -0.34 -11.00 -23.56
CA TYR A 410 -1.04 -11.43 -24.76
C TYR A 410 -0.19 -12.46 -25.51
N ILE A 411 -0.83 -13.51 -26.01
CA ILE A 411 -0.20 -14.60 -26.77
C ILE A 411 -1.01 -14.83 -28.04
N VAL A 412 -0.36 -14.80 -29.20
CA VAL A 412 -0.95 -15.26 -30.46
C VAL A 412 -0.64 -16.75 -30.60
N LYS A 413 -1.65 -17.58 -30.79
CA LYS A 413 -1.49 -18.96 -31.26
C LYS A 413 -1.91 -19.01 -32.72
N VAL A 414 -1.20 -19.78 -33.54
CA VAL A 414 -1.46 -19.89 -34.98
C VAL A 414 -1.65 -21.35 -35.37
N SER A 415 -2.65 -21.63 -36.21
CA SER A 415 -2.87 -22.93 -36.84
C SER A 415 -2.89 -22.81 -38.37
N THR A 416 -2.65 -23.94 -39.04
CA THR A 416 -2.61 -24.09 -40.50
C THR A 416 -3.37 -25.36 -40.88
N ASP A 417 -4.23 -25.30 -41.89
CA ASP A 417 -5.01 -26.47 -42.38
C ASP A 417 -4.15 -27.53 -43.08
N ASN A 418 -3.27 -27.11 -43.99
CA ASN A 418 -2.44 -27.96 -44.84
C ASN A 418 -0.94 -27.90 -44.50
N GLY A 419 -0.60 -27.40 -43.31
CA GLY A 419 0.78 -27.22 -42.84
C GLY A 419 1.52 -26.06 -43.50
N THR A 420 2.84 -26.01 -43.31
CA THR A 420 3.70 -24.90 -43.75
C THR A 420 4.66 -25.23 -44.91
N ALA A 421 4.62 -26.46 -45.43
CA ALA A 421 5.53 -26.92 -46.47
C ALA A 421 4.77 -27.28 -47.75
N PHE A 422 5.17 -26.67 -48.87
CA PHE A 422 4.64 -26.90 -50.20
C PHE A 422 5.69 -27.56 -51.11
N LYS A 423 5.23 -28.02 -52.28
CA LYS A 423 6.11 -28.58 -53.31
C LYS A 423 5.74 -28.07 -54.70
N ASN A 424 6.74 -27.74 -55.50
CA ASN A 424 6.63 -27.37 -56.92
C ASN A 424 5.66 -26.20 -57.20
N GLY A 425 5.47 -25.29 -56.23
CA GLY A 425 4.49 -24.20 -56.37
C GLY A 425 3.02 -24.65 -56.38
N GLN A 426 2.73 -25.89 -55.95
CA GLN A 426 1.37 -26.44 -55.87
C GLN A 426 0.84 -26.47 -54.43
N GLY A 427 -0.45 -26.18 -54.27
CA GLY A 427 -1.15 -26.15 -52.99
C GLY A 427 -1.27 -24.75 -52.35
N GLN A 428 -2.02 -24.68 -51.25
CA GLN A 428 -2.16 -23.50 -50.40
C GLN A 428 -2.47 -23.93 -48.96
N SER A 429 -2.21 -23.07 -47.97
CA SER A 429 -2.69 -23.25 -46.60
C SER A 429 -3.33 -21.97 -46.05
N VAL A 430 -4.45 -22.16 -45.35
CA VAL A 430 -5.16 -21.12 -44.59
C VAL A 430 -4.57 -21.07 -43.17
N VAL A 431 -4.00 -19.91 -42.85
CA VAL A 431 -3.37 -19.58 -41.58
C VAL A 431 -4.39 -18.87 -40.70
N THR A 432 -4.70 -19.44 -39.54
CA THR A 432 -5.74 -18.94 -38.62
C THR A 432 -5.13 -18.63 -37.25
N PRO A 433 -5.18 -17.37 -36.78
CA PRO A 433 -4.62 -16.97 -35.50
C PRO A 433 -5.70 -16.83 -34.42
N VAL A 434 -5.30 -16.97 -33.15
CA VAL A 434 -6.15 -16.77 -31.97
C VAL A 434 -5.35 -15.99 -30.94
N LEU A 435 -5.85 -14.82 -30.53
CA LEU A 435 -5.29 -14.03 -29.45
C LEU A 435 -5.81 -14.56 -28.11
N MET A 436 -4.91 -14.79 -27.16
CA MET A 436 -5.22 -15.17 -25.79
C MET A 436 -4.60 -14.18 -24.80
N LYS A 437 -5.27 -13.92 -23.67
CA LYS A 437 -4.69 -13.29 -22.47
C LYS A 437 -4.88 -14.27 -21.31
N GLY A 438 -3.79 -14.89 -20.86
CA GLY A 438 -3.87 -16.12 -20.06
C GLY A 438 -4.66 -17.22 -20.80
N ASN A 439 -5.62 -17.86 -20.12
CA ASN A 439 -6.46 -18.91 -20.71
C ASN A 439 -7.68 -18.38 -21.50
N LYS A 440 -7.91 -17.06 -21.54
CA LYS A 440 -9.09 -16.45 -22.17
C LYS A 440 -8.79 -16.00 -23.60
N VAL A 441 -9.64 -16.37 -24.57
CA VAL A 441 -9.59 -15.85 -25.94
C VAL A 441 -10.07 -14.39 -25.97
N ILE A 442 -9.36 -13.54 -26.71
CA ILE A 442 -9.62 -12.10 -26.82
C ILE A 442 -9.91 -11.75 -28.29
N ASN A 443 -10.98 -10.97 -28.53
CA ASN A 443 -11.28 -10.48 -29.87
C ASN A 443 -10.26 -9.40 -30.28
N SER A 444 -9.79 -9.44 -31.52
CA SER A 444 -8.72 -8.57 -32.03
C SER A 444 -8.78 -8.41 -33.54
N GLY A 445 -8.29 -7.27 -34.03
CA GLY A 445 -7.95 -7.09 -35.43
C GLY A 445 -6.60 -7.74 -35.74
N TRP A 446 -6.40 -8.15 -36.99
CA TRP A 446 -5.17 -8.84 -37.41
C TRP A 446 -4.45 -8.04 -38.49
N ARG A 447 -3.13 -8.14 -38.53
CA ARG A 447 -2.29 -7.66 -39.64
C ARG A 447 -1.32 -8.76 -40.05
N TRP A 448 -1.28 -9.04 -41.34
CA TRP A 448 -0.45 -10.06 -41.95
C TRP A 448 0.65 -9.37 -42.73
N VAL A 449 1.91 -9.62 -42.37
CA VAL A 449 3.08 -8.95 -42.91
C VAL A 449 4.04 -9.97 -43.53
N VAL A 450 4.47 -9.69 -44.76
CA VAL A 450 5.49 -10.46 -45.48
C VAL A 450 6.50 -9.45 -46.03
N ASP A 451 7.79 -9.70 -45.78
CA ASP A 451 8.92 -8.86 -46.20
C ASP A 451 8.80 -7.38 -45.80
N GLY A 452 8.15 -7.11 -44.67
CA GLY A 452 7.92 -5.76 -44.11
C GLY A 452 6.65 -5.06 -44.59
N GLU A 453 5.95 -5.59 -45.61
CA GLU A 453 4.71 -5.02 -46.13
C GLU A 453 3.46 -5.72 -45.57
N ILE A 454 2.43 -4.94 -45.21
CA ILE A 454 1.13 -5.48 -44.82
C ILE A 454 0.42 -6.02 -46.08
N LYS A 455 0.21 -7.34 -46.13
CA LYS A 455 -0.46 -8.05 -47.24
C LYS A 455 -1.96 -8.25 -47.00
N SER A 456 -2.42 -8.28 -45.74
CA SER A 456 -3.86 -8.33 -45.40
C SER A 456 -4.15 -7.90 -43.96
N THR A 457 -5.43 -7.64 -43.67
CA THR A 457 -5.99 -7.46 -42.32
C THR A 457 -7.19 -8.38 -42.03
N SER A 458 -7.35 -9.45 -42.80
CA SER A 458 -8.41 -10.47 -42.63
C SER A 458 -8.20 -11.34 -41.39
N SER A 459 -9.25 -12.01 -40.91
CA SER A 459 -9.19 -12.92 -39.75
C SER A 459 -8.41 -14.22 -39.99
N SER A 460 -8.10 -14.55 -41.24
CA SER A 460 -7.16 -15.60 -41.65
C SER A 460 -6.39 -15.14 -42.89
N TYR A 461 -5.29 -15.80 -43.23
CA TYR A 461 -4.49 -15.50 -44.43
C TYR A 461 -4.25 -16.76 -45.25
N ILE A 462 -4.33 -16.67 -46.57
CA ILE A 462 -4.10 -17.82 -47.46
C ILE A 462 -2.70 -17.70 -48.06
N VAL A 463 -1.79 -18.57 -47.64
CA VAL A 463 -0.48 -18.71 -48.28
C VAL A 463 -0.62 -19.69 -49.44
N ARG A 464 -0.34 -19.25 -50.66
CA ARG A 464 -0.28 -20.15 -51.83
C ARG A 464 1.15 -20.55 -52.09
N ALA A 465 1.37 -21.79 -52.50
CA ALA A 465 2.70 -22.30 -52.81
C ALA A 465 3.42 -21.46 -53.89
N ALA A 466 2.67 -20.98 -54.90
CA ALA A 466 3.18 -20.12 -55.97
C ALA A 466 3.77 -18.79 -55.46
N ASP A 467 3.33 -18.29 -54.30
CA ASP A 467 3.80 -17.04 -53.70
C ASP A 467 5.05 -17.24 -52.83
N VAL A 468 5.43 -18.50 -52.55
CA VAL A 468 6.57 -18.87 -51.69
C VAL A 468 7.79 -19.21 -52.53
N ASN A 469 8.70 -18.25 -52.70
CA ASN A 469 9.97 -18.44 -53.40
C ASN A 469 11.01 -19.12 -52.49
N GLN A 470 11.00 -20.46 -52.45
CA GLN A 470 11.74 -21.34 -51.53
C GLN A 470 11.38 -21.19 -50.04
N LYS A 471 11.37 -19.97 -49.51
CA LYS A 471 11.02 -19.63 -48.13
C LYS A 471 10.24 -18.31 -48.09
N MET A 472 9.23 -18.23 -47.24
CA MET A 472 8.50 -17.00 -46.91
C MET A 472 8.31 -16.93 -45.39
N VAL A 473 8.47 -15.75 -44.78
CA VAL A 473 8.15 -15.54 -43.36
C VAL A 473 6.89 -14.69 -43.26
N LEU A 474 5.80 -15.29 -42.76
CA LEU A 474 4.55 -14.61 -42.49
C LEU A 474 4.53 -14.18 -41.02
N THR A 475 4.58 -12.87 -40.78
CA THR A 475 4.33 -12.32 -39.43
C THR A 475 2.84 -12.03 -39.29
N VAL A 476 2.26 -12.42 -38.16
CA VAL A 476 0.87 -12.13 -37.79
C VAL A 476 0.83 -11.33 -36.50
N SER A 477 0.35 -10.09 -36.58
CA SER A 477 0.23 -9.16 -35.46
C SER A 477 -1.23 -9.00 -35.02
N ALA A 478 -1.48 -9.13 -33.73
CA ALA A 478 -2.76 -8.90 -33.09
C ALA A 478 -2.89 -7.45 -32.60
N TRP A 479 -3.99 -6.81 -32.94
CA TRP A 479 -4.28 -5.41 -32.64
C TRP A 479 -5.57 -5.30 -31.82
N VAL A 480 -5.49 -4.61 -30.68
CA VAL A 480 -6.61 -4.29 -29.78
C VAL A 480 -6.57 -2.78 -29.53
N ASP A 481 -7.73 -2.12 -29.59
CA ASP A 481 -7.87 -0.66 -29.40
C ASP A 481 -6.86 0.18 -30.22
N ASN A 482 -6.66 -0.23 -31.47
CA ASN A 482 -5.71 0.33 -32.44
C ASN A 482 -4.23 0.34 -31.98
N LYS A 483 -3.85 -0.59 -31.09
CA LYS A 483 -2.46 -0.85 -30.67
C LYS A 483 -2.09 -2.31 -30.90
N GLU A 484 -0.86 -2.57 -31.33
CA GLU A 484 -0.30 -3.93 -31.37
C GLU A 484 -0.08 -4.46 -29.96
N VAL A 485 -0.62 -5.64 -29.65
CA VAL A 485 -0.55 -6.25 -28.31
C VAL A 485 0.28 -7.53 -28.25
N ALA A 486 0.39 -8.26 -29.36
CA ALA A 486 1.27 -9.42 -29.53
C ALA A 486 1.45 -9.73 -31.03
N SER A 487 2.54 -10.39 -31.39
CA SER A 487 2.79 -10.87 -32.75
C SER A 487 3.55 -12.20 -32.75
N GLU A 488 3.40 -12.98 -33.81
CA GLU A 488 4.01 -14.30 -33.99
C GLU A 488 4.45 -14.49 -35.45
N GLN A 489 5.42 -15.38 -35.71
CA GLN A 489 5.95 -15.66 -37.04
C GLN A 489 5.77 -17.13 -37.45
N VAL A 490 5.25 -17.34 -38.66
CA VAL A 490 5.15 -18.66 -39.29
C VAL A 490 6.01 -18.67 -40.57
N THR A 491 7.01 -19.54 -40.61
CA THR A 491 7.82 -19.75 -41.82
C THR A 491 7.15 -20.79 -42.71
N PHE A 492 6.93 -20.43 -43.98
CA PHE A 492 6.50 -21.32 -45.04
C PHE A 492 7.69 -21.68 -45.94
N LEU A 493 7.67 -22.89 -46.49
CA LEU A 493 8.70 -23.42 -47.40
C LEU A 493 8.04 -23.98 -48.66
N ASN A 494 8.75 -23.94 -49.79
CA ASN A 494 8.28 -24.53 -51.05
C ASN A 494 9.47 -25.12 -51.83
N ALA A 495 9.54 -26.45 -51.88
CA ALA A 495 10.63 -27.16 -52.56
C ALA A 495 10.29 -27.43 -54.03
N TYR A 496 11.15 -27.02 -54.96
CA TYR A 496 11.00 -27.28 -56.40
C TYR A 496 11.94 -28.41 -56.83
N ASP A 497 11.43 -29.50 -57.42
CA ASP A 497 12.21 -30.69 -57.81
C ASP A 497 12.62 -30.77 -59.29
N GLY A 498 12.22 -29.80 -60.11
CA GLY A 498 12.67 -29.66 -61.50
C GLY A 498 11.88 -30.47 -62.53
N THR A 499 12.35 -30.46 -63.79
CA THR A 499 11.67 -31.19 -64.87
C THR A 499 11.89 -32.70 -64.76
N LYS A 500 10.77 -33.43 -64.69
CA LYS A 500 10.65 -34.87 -64.47
C LYS A 500 11.55 -35.72 -65.40
N GLY A 501 12.61 -36.30 -64.83
CA GLY A 501 13.28 -37.48 -65.37
C GLY A 501 12.55 -38.78 -65.03
N ASP A 502 12.99 -39.90 -65.62
CA ASP A 502 12.34 -41.19 -65.44
C ASP A 502 12.58 -41.86 -64.07
N ARG A 503 11.74 -42.85 -63.78
CA ARG A 503 11.34 -43.28 -62.42
C ARG A 503 12.31 -44.26 -61.74
N GLY A 504 12.66 -43.99 -60.48
CA GLY A 504 13.30 -44.93 -59.54
C GLY A 504 12.39 -45.29 -58.34
N GLU A 505 12.64 -46.45 -57.73
CA GLU A 505 11.92 -46.99 -56.56
C GLU A 505 12.58 -46.59 -55.21
N PRO A 506 11.83 -46.60 -54.08
CA PRO A 506 12.11 -45.72 -52.93
C PRO A 506 13.13 -46.22 -51.89
N GLY A 507 13.54 -45.29 -51.01
CA GLY A 507 14.36 -45.51 -49.83
C GLY A 507 13.71 -44.97 -48.54
N LYS A 508 13.87 -45.75 -47.47
CA LYS A 508 13.29 -45.72 -46.12
C LYS A 508 12.73 -44.42 -45.49
N ASP A 509 11.69 -44.70 -44.72
CA ASP A 509 11.04 -44.00 -43.61
C ASP A 509 11.96 -43.66 -42.42
N GLY A 510 11.60 -42.59 -41.70
CA GLY A 510 12.29 -42.06 -40.52
C GLY A 510 11.48 -42.20 -39.22
N VAL A 511 10.89 -43.36 -38.96
CA VAL A 511 10.19 -43.70 -37.71
C VAL A 511 10.63 -45.09 -37.27
N ALA A 512 11.16 -45.21 -36.05
CA ALA A 512 11.67 -46.48 -35.53
C ALA A 512 10.53 -47.50 -35.33
N GLY A 513 10.54 -48.60 -36.09
CA GLY A 513 9.52 -49.64 -35.99
C GLY A 513 9.34 -50.49 -37.25
N LYS A 514 10.26 -51.44 -37.49
CA LYS A 514 10.03 -52.50 -38.50
C LYS A 514 8.82 -53.34 -38.14
N ASN A 515 7.76 -53.26 -38.95
CA ASN A 515 6.60 -54.15 -38.84
C ASN A 515 7.03 -55.64 -38.89
N GLY A 516 6.77 -56.37 -37.80
CA GLY A 516 6.95 -57.83 -37.74
C GLY A 516 8.34 -58.33 -37.32
N VAL A 517 9.28 -57.47 -36.89
CA VAL A 517 10.59 -57.91 -36.36
C VAL A 517 10.73 -57.52 -34.89
N GLY A 518 11.15 -58.45 -34.04
CA GLY A 518 11.37 -58.21 -32.62
C GLY A 518 12.65 -57.42 -32.34
N LEU A 519 12.74 -56.83 -31.15
CA LEU A 519 13.95 -56.21 -30.62
C LEU A 519 14.82 -57.28 -29.94
N ARG A 520 16.10 -57.37 -30.29
CA ARG A 520 17.06 -58.35 -29.75
C ARG A 520 17.91 -57.76 -28.62
N SER A 521 18.42 -56.55 -28.82
CA SER A 521 19.27 -55.85 -27.85
C SER A 521 19.17 -54.34 -28.03
N THR A 522 19.57 -53.58 -27.02
CA THR A 522 19.64 -52.11 -27.09
C THR A 522 20.91 -51.65 -26.38
N VAL A 523 21.80 -51.00 -27.12
CA VAL A 523 23.10 -50.53 -26.64
C VAL A 523 23.08 -49.02 -26.59
N ILE A 524 23.27 -48.44 -25.40
CA ILE A 524 23.30 -47.00 -25.18
C ILE A 524 24.75 -46.58 -24.94
N THR A 525 25.17 -45.50 -25.60
CA THR A 525 26.49 -44.86 -25.44
C THR A 525 26.35 -43.33 -25.42
N TYR A 526 27.35 -42.64 -24.87
CA TYR A 526 27.32 -41.21 -24.58
C TYR A 526 28.59 -40.51 -25.09
N ALA A 527 28.50 -39.24 -25.47
CA ALA A 527 29.64 -38.44 -25.92
C ALA A 527 29.44 -36.93 -25.59
N SER A 528 30.52 -36.21 -25.27
CA SER A 528 30.49 -34.73 -25.23
C SER A 528 30.62 -34.15 -26.63
N SER A 529 30.00 -32.99 -26.88
CA SER A 529 30.14 -32.24 -28.11
C SER A 529 29.93 -30.74 -27.87
N THR A 530 30.72 -29.92 -28.54
CA THR A 530 30.50 -28.47 -28.64
C THR A 530 29.33 -28.10 -29.57
N SER A 531 28.80 -29.06 -30.34
CA SER A 531 27.68 -28.88 -31.26
C SER A 531 26.42 -29.58 -30.75
N GLY A 532 25.30 -28.85 -30.70
CA GLY A 532 23.96 -29.40 -30.46
C GLY A 532 23.19 -29.78 -31.71
N ALA A 533 23.73 -29.49 -32.90
CA ALA A 533 23.07 -29.73 -34.19
C ALA A 533 23.53 -31.01 -34.90
N ASN A 534 24.79 -31.43 -34.67
CA ASN A 534 25.40 -32.59 -35.32
C ASN A 534 25.99 -33.54 -34.27
N ALA A 535 25.63 -34.82 -34.34
CA ALA A 535 26.16 -35.84 -33.45
C ALA A 535 27.68 -36.01 -33.60
N PRO A 536 28.44 -36.18 -32.50
CA PRO A 536 29.88 -36.38 -32.58
C PRO A 536 30.22 -37.70 -33.29
N ASN A 537 31.26 -37.68 -34.12
CA ASN A 537 31.70 -38.83 -34.92
C ASN A 537 32.65 -39.79 -34.16
N ALA A 538 33.13 -39.39 -32.98
CA ALA A 538 34.02 -40.15 -32.11
C ALA A 538 33.70 -39.84 -30.63
N GLY A 539 34.37 -40.51 -29.69
CA GLY A 539 34.25 -40.24 -28.24
C GLY A 539 33.05 -40.91 -27.55
N TRP A 540 32.41 -41.89 -28.20
CA TRP A 540 31.27 -42.64 -27.66
C TRP A 540 31.70 -43.69 -26.61
N THR A 541 31.25 -43.51 -25.37
CA THR A 541 31.53 -44.40 -24.22
C THR A 541 30.25 -45.01 -23.64
N THR A 542 30.32 -46.19 -23.02
CA THR A 542 29.16 -46.81 -22.33
C THR A 542 28.86 -46.18 -20.97
N SER A 543 29.88 -45.61 -20.32
CA SER A 543 29.72 -44.64 -19.22
C SER A 543 29.45 -43.23 -19.76
N ILE A 544 28.80 -42.39 -18.96
CA ILE A 544 28.58 -40.98 -19.27
C ILE A 544 29.92 -40.22 -19.10
N PRO A 545 30.42 -39.49 -20.12
CA PRO A 545 31.63 -38.68 -19.99
C PRO A 545 31.36 -37.38 -19.22
N VAL A 546 32.42 -36.74 -18.72
CA VAL A 546 32.34 -35.38 -18.15
C VAL A 546 32.14 -34.38 -19.30
N VAL A 547 31.07 -33.58 -19.23
CA VAL A 547 30.67 -32.60 -20.25
C VAL A 547 30.88 -31.18 -19.71
N PRO A 548 31.69 -30.32 -20.36
CA PRO A 548 31.93 -28.94 -19.96
C PRO A 548 30.68 -28.02 -19.99
N ALA A 549 30.69 -26.94 -19.20
CA ALA A 549 29.55 -26.04 -19.05
C ALA A 549 29.19 -25.28 -20.36
N GLY A 550 27.97 -25.51 -20.85
CA GLY A 550 27.48 -24.98 -22.13
C GLY A 550 27.68 -25.91 -23.34
N GLU A 551 28.37 -27.04 -23.18
CA GLU A 551 28.43 -28.12 -24.18
C GLU A 551 27.20 -29.03 -24.13
N TYR A 552 27.18 -30.02 -25.02
CA TYR A 552 26.06 -30.93 -25.26
C TYR A 552 26.46 -32.37 -24.94
N LEU A 553 25.71 -33.01 -24.04
CA LEU A 553 25.74 -34.45 -23.86
C LEU A 553 24.90 -35.10 -24.95
N TRP A 554 25.54 -35.82 -25.86
CA TRP A 554 24.86 -36.66 -26.82
C TRP A 554 24.68 -38.08 -26.28
N THR A 555 23.53 -38.68 -26.55
CA THR A 555 23.21 -40.08 -26.30
C THR A 555 22.94 -40.77 -27.63
N LYS A 556 23.53 -41.94 -27.84
CA LYS A 556 23.36 -42.79 -29.01
C LYS A 556 22.76 -44.12 -28.56
N THR A 557 21.58 -44.42 -29.07
CA THR A 557 20.88 -45.69 -28.83
C THR A 557 20.92 -46.52 -30.10
N VAL A 558 21.59 -47.66 -30.04
CA VAL A 558 21.57 -48.66 -31.11
C VAL A 558 20.56 -49.75 -30.73
N TRP A 559 19.52 -49.91 -31.54
CA TRP A 559 18.55 -50.99 -31.43
C TRP A 559 18.95 -52.11 -32.37
N ASP A 560 19.33 -53.27 -31.84
CA ASP A 560 19.50 -54.47 -32.66
C ASP A 560 18.19 -55.24 -32.71
N TYR A 561 17.81 -55.73 -33.88
CA TYR A 561 16.60 -56.50 -34.11
C TYR A 561 16.88 -58.01 -34.18
N THR A 562 15.83 -58.82 -34.04
CA THR A 562 15.93 -60.30 -34.11
C THR A 562 16.24 -60.83 -35.51
N ASP A 563 16.20 -59.98 -36.54
CA ASP A 563 16.71 -60.28 -37.89
C ASP A 563 18.22 -59.98 -38.05
N ASN A 564 18.91 -59.65 -36.95
CA ASN A 564 20.32 -59.25 -36.87
C ASN A 564 20.69 -57.94 -37.60
N THR A 565 19.71 -57.16 -38.06
CA THR A 565 19.96 -55.76 -38.43
C THR A 565 19.92 -54.85 -37.20
N SER A 566 20.37 -53.60 -37.34
CA SER A 566 20.23 -52.59 -36.30
C SER A 566 19.86 -51.21 -36.87
N GLU A 567 19.32 -50.37 -35.99
CA GLU A 567 18.98 -48.96 -36.23
C GLU A 567 19.63 -48.10 -35.14
N THR A 568 19.91 -46.83 -35.42
CA THR A 568 20.63 -45.94 -34.50
C THR A 568 19.91 -44.61 -34.36
N GLY A 569 19.38 -44.34 -33.18
CA GLY A 569 18.85 -43.04 -32.78
C GLY A 569 19.89 -42.22 -32.03
N TYR A 570 19.78 -40.89 -32.14
CA TYR A 570 20.56 -39.93 -31.37
C TYR A 570 19.62 -38.98 -30.65
N SER A 571 19.93 -38.66 -29.39
CA SER A 571 19.33 -37.55 -28.65
C SER A 571 20.44 -36.68 -28.06
N VAL A 572 20.12 -35.43 -27.76
CA VAL A 572 21.08 -34.43 -27.28
C VAL A 572 20.47 -33.59 -26.18
N ALA A 573 21.22 -33.40 -25.10
CA ALA A 573 20.88 -32.50 -23.99
C ALA A 573 22.01 -31.47 -23.84
N ARG A 574 21.65 -30.19 -23.66
CA ARG A 574 22.63 -29.13 -23.40
C ARG A 574 22.81 -28.96 -21.90
N ILE A 575 24.05 -28.89 -21.42
CA ILE A 575 24.32 -28.46 -20.05
C ILE A 575 24.26 -26.93 -20.02
N GLY A 576 23.44 -26.38 -19.12
CA GLY A 576 23.26 -24.93 -18.98
C GLY A 576 24.55 -24.18 -18.60
N ARG A 577 24.51 -22.86 -18.76
CA ARG A 577 25.52 -21.95 -18.17
C ARG A 577 24.97 -21.12 -17.01
N ASP A 578 23.67 -20.81 -17.05
CA ASP A 578 22.97 -19.96 -16.08
C ASP A 578 21.60 -20.58 -15.78
N GLY A 579 21.14 -20.47 -14.52
CA GLY A 579 20.15 -21.41 -13.95
C GLY A 579 18.67 -20.99 -13.94
N ASN A 580 17.84 -22.01 -13.70
CA ASN A 580 16.50 -21.97 -13.10
C ASN A 580 15.40 -21.01 -13.64
N THR A 581 15.58 -20.40 -14.82
CA THR A 581 14.53 -19.61 -15.51
C THR A 581 14.40 -19.93 -17.02
N GLY A 582 14.91 -21.10 -17.44
CA GLY A 582 14.73 -21.66 -18.78
C GLY A 582 13.26 -21.93 -19.14
N ARG A 583 12.95 -22.05 -20.44
CA ARG A 583 11.58 -21.97 -20.98
C ARG A 583 11.15 -23.22 -21.76
N ASP A 584 11.90 -24.31 -21.61
CA ASP A 584 12.02 -25.41 -22.57
C ASP A 584 11.80 -26.82 -21.98
N GLY A 585 11.52 -26.93 -20.68
CA GLY A 585 10.66 -28.00 -20.15
C GLY A 585 11.20 -29.44 -20.17
N VAL A 586 12.50 -29.65 -19.90
CA VAL A 586 13.09 -30.99 -19.71
C VAL A 586 13.85 -31.08 -18.39
N ALA A 587 13.82 -32.27 -17.78
CA ALA A 587 14.40 -32.62 -16.48
C ALA A 587 15.88 -32.21 -16.29
N GLY A 588 16.19 -31.63 -15.13
CA GLY A 588 17.56 -31.26 -14.74
C GLY A 588 17.59 -30.42 -13.46
N LYS A 589 18.42 -30.80 -12.49
CA LYS A 589 18.62 -30.08 -11.23
C LYS A 589 20.12 -29.92 -10.97
N ASP A 590 20.57 -28.68 -10.83
CA ASP A 590 22.00 -28.34 -10.90
C ASP A 590 22.84 -28.95 -9.76
N GLY A 591 24.09 -29.28 -10.08
CA GLY A 591 25.11 -29.70 -9.10
C GLY A 591 25.08 -31.16 -8.65
N VAL A 592 24.09 -31.96 -9.07
CA VAL A 592 23.95 -33.36 -8.65
C VAL A 592 24.07 -34.32 -9.84
N GLY A 593 24.99 -35.28 -9.77
CA GLY A 593 25.17 -36.28 -10.83
C GLY A 593 24.03 -37.31 -10.87
N ILE A 594 23.85 -37.99 -12.00
CA ILE A 594 22.93 -39.12 -12.09
C ILE A 594 23.63 -40.37 -11.52
N ARG A 595 23.09 -40.91 -10.43
CA ARG A 595 23.58 -42.12 -9.73
C ARG A 595 23.10 -43.40 -10.39
N ALA A 596 21.88 -43.41 -10.92
CA ALA A 596 21.29 -44.54 -11.64
C ALA A 596 20.19 -44.07 -12.59
N THR A 597 19.88 -44.88 -13.62
CA THR A 597 18.72 -44.68 -14.48
C THR A 597 18.00 -46.01 -14.63
N THR A 598 16.74 -46.05 -14.20
CA THR A 598 15.91 -47.26 -14.18
C THR A 598 14.80 -47.12 -15.22
N VAL A 599 14.78 -48.02 -16.20
CA VAL A 599 13.74 -48.05 -17.25
C VAL A 599 12.83 -49.27 -17.03
N VAL A 600 11.51 -49.04 -17.05
CA VAL A 600 10.48 -50.09 -16.97
C VAL A 600 9.35 -49.81 -17.96
N TYR A 601 8.62 -50.86 -18.33
CA TYR A 601 7.63 -50.88 -19.40
C TYR A 601 6.26 -51.40 -18.92
N ALA A 602 5.16 -50.92 -19.50
CA ALA A 602 3.80 -51.37 -19.19
C ALA A 602 2.89 -51.29 -20.43
N SER A 603 1.91 -52.20 -20.55
CA SER A 603 0.86 -52.12 -21.56
C SER A 603 -0.32 -51.28 -21.05
N SER A 604 -0.94 -50.47 -21.91
CA SER A 604 -2.12 -49.66 -21.58
C SER A 604 -3.08 -49.55 -22.77
N THR A 605 -4.37 -49.42 -22.48
CA THR A 605 -5.39 -49.03 -23.46
C THR A 605 -5.45 -47.51 -23.68
N SER A 606 -4.81 -46.71 -22.82
CA SER A 606 -4.73 -45.25 -22.95
C SER A 606 -3.38 -44.83 -23.54
N GLY A 607 -3.42 -43.89 -24.50
CA GLY A 607 -2.24 -43.21 -25.05
C GLY A 607 -1.92 -41.87 -24.39
N THR A 608 -2.69 -41.44 -23.38
CA THR A 608 -2.55 -40.12 -22.74
C THR A 608 -2.44 -40.16 -21.21
N VAL A 609 -2.75 -41.30 -20.58
CA VAL A 609 -2.65 -41.50 -19.13
C VAL A 609 -1.73 -42.68 -18.84
N PRO A 610 -0.62 -42.50 -18.10
CA PRO A 610 0.29 -43.59 -17.78
C PRO A 610 -0.38 -44.61 -16.84
N PRO A 611 -0.17 -45.93 -17.04
CA PRO A 611 -0.76 -46.94 -16.17
C PRO A 611 -0.17 -46.88 -14.76
N SER A 612 -1.01 -47.09 -13.74
CA SER A 612 -0.61 -47.06 -12.32
C SER A 612 0.05 -48.37 -11.84
N SER A 613 -0.11 -49.46 -12.59
CA SER A 613 0.42 -50.80 -12.30
C SER A 613 0.90 -51.51 -13.58
N GLY A 614 1.42 -52.73 -13.46
CA GLY A 614 1.89 -53.51 -14.61
C GLY A 614 3.28 -53.16 -15.16
N TRP A 615 4.05 -52.36 -14.43
CA TRP A 615 5.42 -51.97 -14.79
C TRP A 615 6.44 -53.10 -14.57
N ALA A 616 7.14 -53.52 -15.62
CA ALA A 616 8.18 -54.55 -15.58
C ALA A 616 9.50 -54.07 -16.23
N SER A 617 10.64 -54.65 -15.86
CA SER A 617 11.95 -54.38 -16.49
C SER A 617 12.12 -55.07 -17.86
N GLN A 618 11.17 -55.90 -18.26
CA GLN A 618 11.07 -56.52 -19.57
C GLN A 618 9.86 -55.94 -20.31
N ILE A 619 9.96 -55.81 -21.64
CA ILE A 619 8.88 -55.26 -22.46
C ILE A 619 7.70 -56.26 -22.48
N PRO A 620 6.49 -55.87 -22.05
CA PRO A 620 5.32 -56.75 -22.11
C PRO A 620 4.83 -56.91 -23.56
N SER A 621 4.11 -58.01 -23.83
CA SER A 621 3.39 -58.16 -25.10
C SER A 621 2.22 -57.18 -25.15
N VAL A 622 2.25 -56.24 -26.10
CA VAL A 622 1.21 -55.22 -26.29
C VAL A 622 0.36 -55.58 -27.50
N PRO A 623 -0.97 -55.78 -27.36
CA PRO A 623 -1.85 -56.06 -28.47
C PRO A 623 -1.87 -54.95 -29.53
N ALA A 624 -2.12 -55.31 -30.79
CA ALA A 624 -2.37 -54.33 -31.86
C ALA A 624 -3.49 -53.36 -31.44
N GLY A 625 -3.31 -52.07 -31.72
CA GLY A 625 -4.24 -51.02 -31.28
C GLY A 625 -3.96 -50.45 -29.87
N GLN A 626 -3.23 -51.16 -28.99
CA GLN A 626 -2.89 -50.69 -27.64
C GLN A 626 -1.56 -49.94 -27.58
N TYR A 627 -1.19 -49.43 -26.39
CA TYR A 627 -0.05 -48.55 -26.16
C TYR A 627 0.99 -49.20 -25.24
N LEU A 628 2.24 -49.23 -25.70
CA LEU A 628 3.41 -49.51 -24.86
C LEU A 628 3.85 -48.23 -24.18
N TRP A 629 3.78 -48.18 -22.85
CA TRP A 629 4.37 -47.13 -22.05
C TRP A 629 5.75 -47.51 -21.56
N THR A 630 6.65 -46.53 -21.53
CA THR A 630 7.98 -46.61 -20.92
C THR A 630 8.08 -45.56 -19.82
N ARG A 631 8.65 -45.92 -18.67
CA ARG A 631 8.91 -45.03 -17.54
C ARG A 631 10.40 -45.07 -17.21
N THR A 632 11.03 -43.92 -17.27
CA THR A 632 12.45 -43.73 -16.95
C THR A 632 12.55 -42.94 -15.66
N THR A 633 13.09 -43.57 -14.61
CA THR A 633 13.39 -42.92 -13.34
C THR A 633 14.89 -42.65 -13.24
N TRP A 634 15.27 -41.38 -13.17
CA TRP A 634 16.65 -40.95 -12.90
C TRP A 634 16.81 -40.78 -11.40
N SER A 635 17.72 -41.52 -10.78
CA SER A 635 18.14 -41.31 -9.39
C SER A 635 19.42 -40.50 -9.36
N TYR A 636 19.48 -39.46 -8.55
CA TYR A 636 20.62 -38.55 -8.44
C TYR A 636 21.56 -38.92 -7.28
N THR A 637 22.78 -38.38 -7.27
CA THR A 637 23.80 -38.67 -6.25
C THR A 637 23.51 -38.09 -4.86
N ASP A 638 22.55 -37.16 -4.75
CA ASP A 638 22.00 -36.69 -3.47
C ASP A 638 20.92 -37.63 -2.88
N ASN A 639 20.60 -38.72 -3.59
CA ASN A 639 19.53 -39.70 -3.33
C ASN A 639 18.10 -39.25 -3.66
N THR A 640 17.91 -38.10 -4.32
CA THR A 640 16.60 -37.73 -4.92
C THR A 640 16.38 -38.49 -6.24
N SER A 641 15.17 -38.39 -6.81
CA SER A 641 14.88 -38.93 -8.14
C SER A 641 13.79 -38.17 -8.88
N GLU A 642 13.86 -38.16 -10.21
CA GLU A 642 12.85 -37.66 -11.13
C GLU A 642 12.36 -38.80 -12.04
N THR A 643 11.18 -38.68 -12.65
CA THR A 643 10.61 -39.74 -13.50
C THR A 643 9.87 -39.19 -14.71
N GLY A 644 10.35 -39.55 -15.90
CA GLY A 644 9.72 -39.26 -17.18
C GLY A 644 8.95 -40.46 -17.75
N PHE A 645 7.99 -40.18 -18.62
CA PHE A 645 7.18 -41.19 -19.30
C PHE A 645 7.19 -40.94 -20.82
N SER A 646 7.19 -42.02 -21.60
CA SER A 646 6.95 -41.99 -23.05
C SER A 646 6.02 -43.14 -23.46
N VAL A 647 5.38 -43.01 -24.62
CA VAL A 647 4.32 -43.93 -25.06
C VAL A 647 4.35 -44.13 -26.58
N ALA A 648 4.10 -45.36 -27.04
CA ALA A 648 4.01 -45.73 -28.45
C ALA A 648 2.78 -46.61 -28.70
N LYS A 649 2.02 -46.36 -29.77
CA LYS A 649 0.87 -47.19 -30.18
C LYS A 649 1.34 -48.36 -31.07
N MET A 650 0.88 -49.57 -30.79
CA MET A 650 1.11 -50.74 -31.66
C MET A 650 0.21 -50.68 -32.90
N GLY A 651 0.81 -50.84 -34.08
CA GLY A 651 0.15 -50.62 -35.37
C GLY A 651 -0.90 -51.67 -35.76
N GLU A 652 -1.73 -51.31 -36.75
CA GLU A 652 -2.72 -52.16 -37.40
C GLU A 652 -2.30 -52.36 -38.88
N THR A 653 -2.44 -53.56 -39.42
CA THR A 653 -1.64 -54.05 -40.58
C THR A 653 -2.02 -53.48 -41.95
N GLY A 654 -1.03 -53.16 -42.79
CA GLY A 654 -1.17 -52.77 -44.22
C GLY A 654 -0.14 -53.46 -45.15
N GLN A 655 -0.34 -53.37 -46.47
CA GLN A 655 0.47 -54.07 -47.49
C GLN A 655 1.66 -53.25 -48.05
N LYS A 656 2.49 -53.86 -48.93
CA LYS A 656 3.92 -53.53 -49.14
C LYS A 656 4.30 -53.14 -50.59
N GLY A 657 5.30 -52.26 -50.74
CA GLY A 657 6.08 -51.96 -51.97
C GLY A 657 7.59 -52.28 -51.85
N ASN A 658 8.40 -52.01 -52.88
CA ASN A 658 9.81 -52.46 -52.99
C ASN A 658 10.86 -51.30 -52.99
N ARG A 659 12.06 -51.52 -53.55
CA ARG A 659 13.35 -50.90 -53.15
C ARG A 659 14.27 -50.56 -54.34
N GLY A 660 15.05 -49.48 -54.24
CA GLY A 660 16.25 -49.19 -55.05
C GLY A 660 17.55 -49.07 -54.24
N GLU A 661 18.72 -49.08 -54.92
CA GLU A 661 20.09 -49.01 -54.34
C GLU A 661 20.89 -47.80 -54.92
N PRO A 662 22.05 -47.37 -54.34
CA PRO A 662 22.60 -46.01 -54.50
C PRO A 662 23.83 -45.85 -55.42
N GLY A 663 24.25 -44.60 -55.68
CA GLY A 663 25.49 -44.24 -56.37
C GLY A 663 26.12 -42.91 -55.87
N PRO A 664 27.43 -42.62 -56.12
CA PRO A 664 28.19 -41.69 -55.26
C PRO A 664 28.99 -40.55 -55.95
N LYS A 665 29.34 -39.54 -55.12
CA LYS A 665 30.47 -38.58 -55.22
C LYS A 665 30.44 -37.49 -56.33
N GLY A 666 30.89 -36.28 -55.97
CA GLY A 666 31.16 -35.13 -56.86
C GLY A 666 32.44 -34.39 -56.43
N ASP A 667 32.70 -33.18 -56.93
CA ASP A 667 33.95 -32.43 -56.63
C ASP A 667 33.85 -30.89 -56.77
N ARG A 668 34.63 -30.21 -55.90
CA ARG A 668 35.34 -28.89 -55.98
C ARG A 668 34.68 -27.58 -56.49
N GLY A 669 35.23 -26.44 -56.02
CA GLY A 669 34.90 -25.06 -56.46
C GLY A 669 36.00 -24.02 -56.09
N GLU A 670 35.75 -22.74 -56.40
CA GLU A 670 36.62 -21.54 -56.24
C GLU A 670 35.73 -20.27 -56.07
N LYS A 671 36.20 -19.00 -55.97
CA LYS A 671 37.16 -18.31 -55.08
C LYS A 671 36.83 -16.79 -55.14
N GLY A 672 36.97 -16.02 -54.06
CA GLY A 672 36.50 -14.61 -53.97
C GLY A 672 37.54 -13.50 -54.17
N GLU A 673 37.11 -12.23 -54.01
CA GLU A 673 37.91 -11.00 -54.18
C GLU A 673 38.00 -10.10 -52.92
N LYS A 674 38.56 -8.89 -53.04
CA LYS A 674 39.25 -8.11 -51.99
C LYS A 674 38.94 -6.61 -52.08
N GLY A 675 38.94 -5.88 -50.96
CA GLY A 675 38.59 -4.45 -50.86
C GLY A 675 39.75 -3.46 -50.57
N ASP A 676 39.37 -2.19 -50.30
CA ASP A 676 40.24 -1.00 -50.21
C ASP A 676 40.27 -0.27 -48.82
N ARG A 677 40.89 0.93 -48.75
CA ARG A 677 41.69 1.41 -47.60
C ARG A 677 41.38 2.86 -47.13
N GLY A 678 41.56 3.16 -45.82
CA GLY A 678 41.49 4.53 -45.21
C GLY A 678 42.79 5.35 -45.33
N GLU A 679 42.99 6.52 -44.69
CA GLU A 679 42.32 7.23 -43.58
C GLU A 679 41.73 8.61 -44.05
N ARG A 680 41.60 9.77 -43.36
CA ARG A 680 41.89 10.39 -42.02
C ARG A 680 40.92 11.62 -41.88
N GLY A 681 40.68 12.38 -40.79
CA GLY A 681 41.28 12.59 -39.46
C GLY A 681 40.31 13.30 -38.47
N LEU A 682 40.74 14.38 -37.77
CA LEU A 682 39.95 15.07 -36.71
C LEU A 682 40.06 16.62 -36.68
N GLN A 683 39.01 17.30 -36.21
CA GLN A 683 39.02 18.66 -35.63
C GLN A 683 38.12 18.70 -34.36
N GLY A 684 38.39 19.63 -33.43
CA GLY A 684 37.92 19.59 -32.03
C GLY A 684 36.51 20.15 -31.71
N LEU A 685 36.17 20.03 -30.42
CA LEU A 685 34.84 20.22 -29.82
C LEU A 685 34.33 21.68 -29.79
N GLN A 686 33.01 21.85 -29.91
CA GLN A 686 32.26 22.94 -29.28
C GLN A 686 31.50 22.38 -28.08
N GLY A 687 31.55 23.06 -26.93
CA GLY A 687 30.93 22.60 -25.69
C GLY A 687 29.39 22.64 -25.72
N LEU A 688 28.75 21.62 -25.16
CA LEU A 688 27.30 21.60 -24.99
C LEU A 688 26.84 22.68 -24.00
N GLN A 689 25.72 23.33 -24.32
CA GLN A 689 25.08 24.33 -23.46
C GLN A 689 24.64 23.69 -22.14
N GLY A 690 25.03 24.29 -21.01
CA GLY A 690 24.64 23.82 -19.68
C GLY A 690 23.11 23.82 -19.49
N PRO A 691 22.58 22.90 -18.66
CA PRO A 691 21.13 22.74 -18.49
C PRO A 691 20.46 24.02 -17.99
N LYS A 692 19.26 24.27 -18.50
CA LYS A 692 18.33 25.28 -17.95
C LYS A 692 18.03 24.91 -16.51
N GLY A 693 18.27 25.84 -15.58
CA GLY A 693 18.00 25.63 -14.15
C GLY A 693 16.53 25.28 -13.88
N ASP A 694 16.31 24.47 -12.85
CA ASP A 694 14.98 23.96 -12.50
C ASP A 694 13.98 25.07 -12.21
N GLN A 695 12.75 24.90 -12.69
CA GLN A 695 11.65 25.81 -12.42
C GLN A 695 11.19 25.61 -10.97
N GLY A 696 11.07 26.70 -10.21
CA GLY A 696 10.62 26.68 -8.82
C GLY A 696 9.28 25.95 -8.65
N ILE A 697 9.19 25.13 -7.59
CA ILE A 697 8.05 24.25 -7.33
C ILE A 697 6.76 25.09 -7.16
N PRO A 698 5.71 24.86 -7.96
CA PRO A 698 4.42 25.49 -7.75
C PRO A 698 3.81 25.05 -6.40
N GLY A 699 3.29 26.00 -5.63
CA GLY A 699 2.60 25.70 -4.37
C GLY A 699 1.36 24.83 -4.58
N THR A 700 1.10 23.91 -3.65
CA THR A 700 -0.13 23.11 -3.66
C THR A 700 -1.35 23.98 -3.44
N LYS A 701 -2.42 23.73 -4.21
CA LYS A 701 -3.69 24.45 -4.05
C LYS A 701 -4.36 24.01 -2.74
N GLY A 702 -4.48 24.91 -1.77
CA GLY A 702 -5.16 24.67 -0.50
C GLY A 702 -6.63 24.29 -0.69
N ALA A 703 -7.11 23.35 0.13
CA ALA A 703 -8.45 22.75 0.00
C ALA A 703 -9.26 22.69 1.31
N ASP A 704 -8.68 23.13 2.44
CA ASP A 704 -9.23 22.95 3.79
C ASP A 704 -9.36 24.25 4.61
N GLY A 705 -9.06 25.41 4.00
CA GLY A 705 -9.22 26.73 4.61
C GLY A 705 -8.20 27.08 5.71
N ARG A 706 -7.11 26.31 5.85
CA ARG A 706 -6.05 26.60 6.83
C ARG A 706 -4.99 27.53 6.26
N THR A 707 -4.56 28.52 7.06
CA THR A 707 -3.39 29.36 6.75
C THR A 707 -2.13 28.50 6.87
N SER A 708 -1.41 28.33 5.76
CA SER A 708 -0.05 27.79 5.77
C SER A 708 0.98 28.91 5.95
N TYR A 709 2.11 28.57 6.56
CA TYR A 709 3.24 29.48 6.77
C TYR A 709 4.44 28.97 5.96
N THR A 710 5.26 29.89 5.46
CA THR A 710 6.49 29.58 4.70
C THR A 710 7.69 30.08 5.48
N HIS A 711 8.50 29.14 5.94
CA HIS A 711 9.66 29.38 6.78
C HIS A 711 10.93 29.38 5.94
N ILE A 712 11.85 30.27 6.28
CA ILE A 712 13.15 30.42 5.62
C ILE A 712 14.24 30.30 6.67
N ALA A 713 15.24 29.46 6.39
CA ALA A 713 16.44 29.33 7.21
C ALA A 713 17.69 29.22 6.32
N TYR A 714 18.86 29.20 6.95
CA TYR A 714 20.16 29.25 6.30
C TYR A 714 21.11 28.20 6.88
N ALA A 715 21.94 27.56 6.04
CA ALA A 715 22.88 26.51 6.45
C ALA A 715 24.18 26.55 5.65
N ASP A 716 25.25 26.04 6.24
CA ASP A 716 26.57 25.96 5.59
C ASP A 716 26.67 24.74 4.65
N THR A 717 25.82 23.72 4.85
CA THR A 717 25.76 22.51 4.02
C THR A 717 24.35 22.23 3.49
N ILE A 718 24.27 21.41 2.42
CA ILE A 718 23.03 20.90 1.83
C ILE A 718 22.21 19.99 2.78
N SER A 719 22.79 19.60 3.92
CA SER A 719 22.17 18.77 4.96
C SER A 719 21.71 19.57 6.18
N GLY A 720 21.66 20.91 6.09
CA GLY A 720 21.29 21.77 7.22
C GLY A 720 22.39 21.97 8.27
N GLY A 721 23.63 21.56 7.97
CA GLY A 721 24.78 21.74 8.87
C GLY A 721 25.07 23.22 9.10
N GLY A 722 25.28 23.60 10.37
CA GLY A 722 25.51 25.00 10.74
C GLY A 722 24.26 25.89 10.62
N PHE A 723 23.07 25.32 10.82
CA PHE A 723 21.76 25.97 10.78
C PHE A 723 21.66 27.34 11.49
N SER A 724 20.91 28.26 10.89
CA SER A 724 20.45 29.50 11.51
C SER A 724 19.18 30.02 10.81
N GLN A 725 18.20 30.49 11.56
CA GLN A 725 17.00 31.15 11.02
C GLN A 725 17.28 32.61 10.59
N THR A 726 18.36 33.23 11.07
CA THR A 726 18.62 34.67 10.91
C THR A 726 19.90 35.00 10.16
N ASN A 727 20.90 34.11 10.14
CA ASN A 727 22.19 34.38 9.51
C ASN A 727 22.18 34.06 8.01
N ALA A 728 21.94 35.08 7.19
CA ALA A 728 21.91 35.00 5.73
C ALA A 728 23.30 34.92 5.04
N ASP A 729 24.41 34.73 5.76
CA ASP A 729 25.75 34.56 5.14
C ASP A 729 26.10 33.13 4.74
N LYS A 730 25.19 32.18 5.01
CA LYS A 730 25.45 30.75 4.85
C LYS A 730 25.14 30.26 3.43
N SER A 731 25.86 29.23 2.97
CA SER A 731 25.90 28.82 1.56
C SER A 731 24.58 28.28 0.98
N TYR A 732 23.68 27.81 1.83
CA TYR A 732 22.40 27.20 1.50
C TYR A 732 21.26 27.96 2.15
N ILE A 733 20.16 28.12 1.40
CA ILE A 733 18.88 28.62 1.90
C ILE A 733 17.89 27.45 1.94
N GLY A 734 17.21 27.30 3.05
CA GLY A 734 16.24 26.24 3.31
C GLY A 734 14.84 26.82 3.28
N VAL A 735 13.92 26.15 2.60
CA VAL A 735 12.49 26.48 2.64
C VAL A 735 11.70 25.32 3.24
N TYR A 736 10.82 25.65 4.18
CA TYR A 736 9.86 24.74 4.82
C TYR A 736 8.46 25.36 4.78
N VAL A 737 7.41 24.53 4.73
CA VAL A 737 6.01 24.99 4.70
C VAL A 737 5.18 24.06 5.57
N ASP A 738 4.50 24.62 6.57
CA ASP A 738 3.53 23.90 7.41
C ASP A 738 2.32 24.80 7.77
N PHE A 739 1.66 24.55 8.91
CA PHE A 739 0.52 25.30 9.42
C PHE A 739 0.79 25.99 10.77
N ASN A 740 2.06 26.14 11.16
CA ASN A 740 2.50 26.73 12.42
C ASN A 740 3.10 28.12 12.17
N SER A 741 2.81 29.10 13.03
CA SER A 741 3.31 30.48 12.85
C SER A 741 4.76 30.69 13.30
N THR A 742 5.39 29.69 13.92
CA THR A 742 6.78 29.77 14.42
C THR A 742 7.73 28.93 13.58
N ASP A 743 8.84 29.51 13.12
CA ASP A 743 9.87 28.81 12.35
C ASP A 743 10.40 27.54 13.06
N SER A 744 10.39 26.41 12.36
CA SER A 744 11.01 25.18 12.89
C SER A 744 12.50 25.40 13.14
N VAL A 745 12.99 24.89 14.27
CA VAL A 745 14.41 24.87 14.64
C VAL A 745 15.13 23.60 14.18
N ASN A 746 14.42 22.65 13.56
CA ASN A 746 15.00 21.42 13.05
C ASN A 746 15.54 21.62 11.62
N PRO A 747 16.85 21.45 11.37
CA PRO A 747 17.41 21.65 10.03
C PRO A 747 16.91 20.64 8.98
N ALA A 748 16.38 19.49 9.41
CA ALA A 748 15.90 18.44 8.51
C ALA A 748 14.51 18.72 7.90
N ASP A 749 13.75 19.67 8.44
CA ASP A 749 12.42 20.03 7.91
C ASP A 749 12.53 20.86 6.62
N TYR A 750 13.62 21.62 6.48
CA TYR A 750 13.88 22.53 5.37
C TYR A 750 14.49 21.81 4.16
N ARG A 751 14.01 22.16 2.96
CA ARG A 751 14.66 21.74 1.70
C ARG A 751 15.73 22.75 1.31
N TRP A 752 16.99 22.34 1.46
CA TRP A 752 18.18 23.16 1.24
C TRP A 752 18.55 23.31 -0.23
N THR A 753 18.57 24.55 -0.73
CA THR A 753 19.05 24.92 -2.06
C THR A 753 20.33 25.74 -1.91
N ARG A 754 21.36 25.45 -2.71
CA ARG A 754 22.58 26.28 -2.73
C ARG A 754 22.28 27.61 -3.41
N TRP A 755 22.56 28.72 -2.74
CA TRP A 755 22.28 30.07 -3.25
C TRP A 755 23.51 31.00 -3.30
N ARG A 756 24.60 30.67 -2.60
CA ARG A 756 25.90 31.36 -2.68
C ARG A 756 26.94 30.49 -3.42
N GLY A 757 27.75 31.13 -4.27
CA GLY A 757 28.74 30.46 -5.14
C GLY A 757 29.93 29.81 -4.42
N PRO A 758 30.84 29.10 -5.13
CA PRO A 758 32.07 28.54 -4.55
C PRO A 758 33.21 29.55 -4.30
N ASP A 759 33.22 30.66 -5.02
CA ASP A 759 34.41 31.48 -5.27
C ASP A 759 34.15 32.97 -4.93
N GLY A 760 34.74 33.43 -3.82
CA GLY A 760 34.46 34.76 -3.25
C GLY A 760 35.37 35.16 -2.09
N LEU A 761 36.67 34.85 -2.15
CA LEU A 761 37.67 35.30 -1.18
C LEU A 761 37.98 36.80 -1.35
N ASN A 762 37.02 37.67 -0.98
CA ASN A 762 37.18 39.06 -0.55
C ASN A 762 35.77 39.65 -0.31
N GLY A 763 35.45 40.03 0.93
CA GLY A 763 34.08 40.39 1.32
C GLY A 763 33.58 41.71 0.71
N LYS A 764 32.77 41.61 -0.35
CA LYS A 764 31.95 42.72 -0.89
C LYS A 764 30.48 42.37 -1.13
N ASP A 765 30.18 41.11 -1.41
CA ASP A 765 28.87 40.71 -1.92
C ASP A 765 27.87 40.46 -0.78
N GLY A 766 27.33 41.57 -0.27
CA GLY A 766 26.14 41.62 0.58
C GLY A 766 24.85 41.23 -0.19
N PRO A 767 23.65 41.69 0.24
CA PRO A 767 22.36 41.04 -0.05
C PRO A 767 21.78 41.27 -1.47
N GLN A 768 22.62 41.22 -2.51
CA GLN A 768 22.30 41.59 -3.89
C GLN A 768 22.03 40.38 -4.80
N GLY A 769 21.35 40.64 -5.93
CA GLY A 769 20.99 39.62 -6.92
C GLY A 769 22.15 39.27 -7.85
N ILE A 770 22.08 38.08 -8.48
CA ILE A 770 23.08 37.61 -9.45
C ILE A 770 23.24 38.64 -10.59
N PRO A 771 24.46 39.12 -10.90
CA PRO A 771 24.68 40.05 -12.00
C PRO A 771 24.19 39.52 -13.35
N GLY A 772 23.65 40.40 -14.18
CA GLY A 772 23.30 40.06 -15.56
C GLY A 772 24.54 39.73 -16.39
N LYS A 773 24.38 38.90 -17.44
CA LYS A 773 25.46 38.74 -18.43
C LYS A 773 25.73 40.11 -19.09
N PRO A 774 27.01 40.52 -19.27
CA PRO A 774 27.33 41.79 -19.90
C PRO A 774 26.70 41.94 -21.30
N GLY A 775 26.26 43.15 -21.62
CA GLY A 775 25.76 43.51 -22.94
C GLY A 775 26.85 43.51 -24.01
N ALA A 776 26.44 43.60 -25.28
CA ALA A 776 27.36 43.71 -26.41
C ALA A 776 28.16 45.04 -26.42
N ASP A 777 27.78 46.00 -25.58
CA ASP A 777 28.48 47.26 -25.28
C ASP A 777 29.49 47.13 -24.12
N GLY A 778 29.64 45.94 -23.54
CA GLY A 778 30.52 45.66 -22.41
C GLY A 778 29.99 46.10 -21.04
N ARG A 779 28.72 46.53 -20.93
CA ARG A 779 28.14 47.00 -19.66
C ARG A 779 27.34 45.90 -18.97
N THR A 780 27.47 45.82 -17.65
CA THR A 780 26.69 44.89 -16.81
C THR A 780 25.41 45.58 -16.33
N PRO A 781 24.22 45.05 -16.62
CA PRO A 781 22.99 45.54 -16.03
C PRO A 781 22.81 45.00 -14.61
N TYR A 782 22.50 45.89 -13.67
CA TYR A 782 22.23 45.57 -12.26
C TYR A 782 20.72 45.58 -12.01
N PHE A 783 20.23 44.60 -11.24
CA PHE A 783 18.81 44.47 -10.88
C PHE A 783 18.62 44.83 -9.41
N HIS A 784 17.81 45.85 -9.17
CA HIS A 784 17.58 46.48 -7.88
C HIS A 784 16.21 46.12 -7.32
N ARG A 785 16.13 46.01 -5.99
CA ARG A 785 14.87 45.85 -5.24
C ARG A 785 14.76 46.90 -4.16
N ALA A 786 13.54 47.29 -3.86
CA ALA A 786 13.20 48.14 -2.73
C ALA A 786 11.87 47.73 -2.13
N TRP A 787 11.58 48.16 -0.92
CA TRP A 787 10.33 47.89 -0.21
C TRP A 787 9.73 49.18 0.34
N ALA A 788 8.40 49.25 0.41
CA ALA A 788 7.67 50.43 0.87
C ALA A 788 6.29 50.09 1.47
N ASN A 789 5.69 51.05 2.17
CA ASN A 789 4.36 50.98 2.76
C ASN A 789 3.26 51.57 1.85
N SER A 790 3.62 52.25 0.76
CA SER A 790 2.70 52.88 -0.20
C SER A 790 2.98 52.48 -1.65
N ALA A 791 1.94 52.52 -2.48
CA ALA A 791 1.98 52.12 -3.89
C ALA A 791 2.86 53.02 -4.79
N ASP A 792 3.25 54.20 -4.31
CA ASP A 792 4.17 55.13 -4.97
C ASP A 792 5.62 55.00 -4.45
N GLY A 793 5.89 54.06 -3.54
CA GLY A 793 7.19 53.83 -2.94
C GLY A 793 7.60 54.81 -1.84
N ARG A 794 6.87 55.90 -1.60
CA ARG A 794 7.37 57.04 -0.80
C ARG A 794 7.27 56.86 0.71
N SER A 795 6.28 56.11 1.19
CA SER A 795 6.12 55.83 2.62
C SER A 795 6.98 54.62 3.01
N GLY A 796 7.89 54.79 3.98
CA GLY A 796 8.69 53.68 4.51
C GLY A 796 9.61 53.01 3.48
N PHE A 797 10.11 53.76 2.49
CA PHE A 797 11.08 53.29 1.50
C PHE A 797 12.33 52.69 2.15
N SER A 798 12.78 51.54 1.66
CA SER A 798 14.10 51.00 1.96
C SER A 798 14.59 50.07 0.86
N THR A 799 15.88 50.11 0.53
CA THR A 799 16.53 49.16 -0.37
C THR A 799 17.10 47.93 0.37
N SER A 800 16.92 47.84 1.70
CA SER A 800 17.50 46.76 2.52
C SER A 800 16.58 46.19 3.62
N ASP A 801 15.47 46.85 3.96
CA ASP A 801 14.55 46.44 5.03
C ASP A 801 13.13 46.16 4.50
N SER A 802 12.81 44.87 4.33
CA SER A 802 11.51 44.36 3.93
C SER A 802 10.48 44.26 5.06
N THR A 803 10.88 44.49 6.33
CA THR A 803 10.05 44.22 7.51
C THR A 803 8.81 45.11 7.52
N ASN A 804 7.63 44.49 7.67
CA ASN A 804 6.31 45.14 7.67
C ASN A 804 6.00 46.01 6.44
N LYS A 805 6.71 45.84 5.32
CA LYS A 805 6.47 46.60 4.08
C LYS A 805 5.34 45.97 3.25
N ARG A 806 4.50 46.82 2.65
CA ARG A 806 3.31 46.41 1.88
C ARG A 806 3.53 46.28 0.37
N TYR A 807 4.61 46.85 -0.16
CA TYR A 807 4.92 46.89 -1.59
C TYR A 807 6.38 46.53 -1.86
N LEU A 808 6.62 45.83 -2.96
CA LEU A 808 7.93 45.53 -3.53
C LEU A 808 8.14 46.37 -4.79
N GLY A 809 9.22 47.13 -4.82
CA GLY A 809 9.71 47.91 -5.95
C GLY A 809 10.79 47.13 -6.70
N THR A 810 10.76 47.19 -8.03
CA THR A 810 11.78 46.60 -8.90
C THR A 810 12.33 47.61 -9.89
N TYR A 811 13.64 47.61 -10.12
CA TYR A 811 14.33 48.52 -11.04
C TYR A 811 15.57 47.85 -11.67
N THR A 812 16.04 48.39 -12.81
CA THR A 812 17.25 47.92 -13.50
C THR A 812 17.96 49.10 -14.17
N ASP A 813 19.27 49.26 -13.96
CA ASP A 813 20.13 50.13 -14.77
C ASP A 813 21.56 49.55 -14.91
N PHE A 814 22.57 50.41 -15.10
CA PHE A 814 24.00 50.04 -15.19
C PHE A 814 24.83 50.56 -14.00
N THR A 815 24.18 50.85 -12.87
CA THR A 815 24.78 51.41 -11.65
C THR A 815 24.84 50.31 -10.58
N GLU A 816 25.99 50.12 -9.95
CA GLU A 816 26.17 49.06 -8.94
C GLU A 816 25.41 49.33 -7.61
N ALA A 817 25.13 50.59 -7.30
CA ALA A 817 24.48 51.01 -6.07
C ALA A 817 22.96 51.18 -6.22
N ASP A 818 22.18 50.64 -5.26
CA ASP A 818 20.73 50.77 -5.24
C ASP A 818 20.25 52.22 -5.18
N SER A 819 19.37 52.57 -6.12
CA SER A 819 18.76 53.89 -6.23
C SER A 819 18.00 54.28 -4.97
N GLN A 820 18.29 55.46 -4.41
CA GLN A 820 17.53 56.01 -3.28
C GLN A 820 16.35 56.90 -3.72
N ASP A 821 16.06 56.95 -5.03
CA ASP A 821 14.83 57.54 -5.59
C ASP A 821 13.75 56.44 -5.75
N PRO A 822 12.62 56.51 -4.99
CA PRO A 822 11.52 55.56 -5.12
C PRO A 822 10.81 55.60 -6.47
N ALA A 823 10.88 56.71 -7.21
CA ALA A 823 10.18 56.89 -8.48
C ALA A 823 10.81 56.10 -9.64
N ARG A 824 12.06 55.63 -9.48
CA ARG A 824 12.72 54.73 -10.45
C ARG A 824 12.21 53.28 -10.33
N TYR A 825 11.65 52.89 -9.18
CA TYR A 825 11.14 51.53 -8.96
C TYR A 825 9.70 51.38 -9.45
N LYS A 826 9.41 50.25 -10.11
CA LYS A 826 8.04 49.82 -10.40
C LYS A 826 7.50 49.01 -9.22
N TRP A 827 6.46 49.53 -8.58
CA TRP A 827 5.89 49.00 -7.34
C TRP A 827 4.73 48.03 -7.57
N THR A 828 4.71 46.96 -6.78
CA THR A 828 3.69 45.91 -6.75
C THR A 828 3.31 45.60 -5.30
N ALA A 829 2.03 45.42 -4.98
CA ALA A 829 1.60 45.04 -3.64
C ALA A 829 2.06 43.62 -3.27
N LEU A 830 2.49 43.42 -2.02
CA LEU A 830 2.92 42.11 -1.50
C LEU A 830 1.75 41.31 -0.90
N PHE A 831 0.75 42.00 -0.35
CA PHE A 831 -0.43 41.40 0.26
C PHE A 831 -1.66 42.26 -0.05
N ASP A 832 -2.69 41.63 -0.61
CA ASP A 832 -4.01 42.24 -0.82
C ASP A 832 -4.97 41.84 0.31
N ASN A 833 -5.91 42.73 0.65
CA ASN A 833 -6.81 42.55 1.80
C ASN A 833 -8.00 41.64 1.43
N VAL A 834 -7.73 40.34 1.26
CA VAL A 834 -8.75 39.31 1.00
C VAL A 834 -9.42 38.89 2.31
N GLU A 835 -10.59 39.45 2.61
CA GLU A 835 -11.49 38.98 3.67
C GLU A 835 -12.47 37.98 3.08
N VAL A 836 -12.48 36.74 3.59
CA VAL A 836 -13.30 35.65 3.07
C VAL A 836 -14.51 35.41 3.96
N GLY A 837 -15.70 35.69 3.43
CA GLY A 837 -16.97 35.30 4.06
C GLY A 837 -17.30 33.83 3.82
N GLY A 838 -17.92 33.17 4.80
CA GLY A 838 -18.44 31.80 4.65
C GLY A 838 -19.93 31.63 4.96
N ARG A 839 -20.51 32.52 5.79
CA ARG A 839 -21.91 32.49 6.21
C ARG A 839 -22.80 33.20 5.20
N ASN A 840 -23.78 32.48 4.66
CA ASN A 840 -24.88 33.10 3.92
C ASN A 840 -25.88 33.76 4.88
N LEU A 841 -26.16 35.06 4.68
CA LEU A 841 -27.14 35.87 5.42
C LEU A 841 -28.49 36.00 4.67
N PHE A 842 -28.60 35.44 3.46
CA PHE A 842 -29.84 35.43 2.66
C PHE A 842 -30.73 34.24 3.03
N LEU A 843 -31.82 34.52 3.76
CA LEU A 843 -32.79 33.53 4.21
C LEU A 843 -33.78 33.10 3.10
N ASN A 844 -34.10 31.81 3.12
CA ASN A 844 -34.82 31.03 2.11
C ASN A 844 -34.13 31.03 0.73
N SER A 845 -32.81 30.90 0.70
CA SER A 845 -31.97 31.03 -0.51
C SER A 845 -32.15 29.91 -1.56
N LEU A 846 -32.77 28.78 -1.21
CA LEU A 846 -33.21 27.75 -2.16
C LEU A 846 -34.72 27.78 -2.46
N PHE A 847 -35.43 28.80 -1.98
CA PHE A 847 -36.86 29.02 -2.21
C PHE A 847 -37.71 27.75 -1.95
N LYS A 848 -37.39 27.06 -0.86
CA LYS A 848 -38.03 25.81 -0.40
C LYS A 848 -39.32 26.08 0.38
N ARG A 849 -39.41 27.23 1.05
CA ARG A 849 -40.57 27.66 1.86
C ARG A 849 -41.29 28.82 1.19
N SER A 850 -42.50 29.15 1.62
CA SER A 850 -43.21 30.32 1.07
C SER A 850 -42.43 31.62 1.34
N LEU A 851 -42.60 32.64 0.49
CA LEU A 851 -42.02 33.97 0.74
C LEU A 851 -42.60 34.67 1.98
N ARG A 852 -43.67 34.10 2.56
CA ARG A 852 -44.54 34.67 3.59
C ARG A 852 -44.10 34.36 5.02
N GLU A 853 -43.20 33.39 5.22
CA GLU A 853 -42.69 32.95 6.53
C GLU A 853 -41.58 33.83 7.13
N ARG A 854 -41.38 35.06 6.63
CA ARG A 854 -40.41 36.00 7.22
C ARG A 854 -41.03 36.66 8.45
N TYR A 855 -40.30 36.66 9.57
CA TYR A 855 -40.77 37.24 10.83
C TYR A 855 -40.94 38.78 10.73
N SER A 856 -42.20 39.25 10.76
CA SER A 856 -42.64 40.59 11.22
C SER A 856 -42.06 41.84 10.51
N THR A 857 -42.84 42.83 10.05
CA THR A 857 -44.29 43.02 10.04
C THR A 857 -44.64 44.07 8.99
N TYR A 858 -45.35 43.69 7.93
CA TYR A 858 -46.40 44.50 7.32
C TYR A 858 -47.40 43.56 6.62
N LEU A 859 -48.65 43.98 6.51
CA LEU A 859 -49.74 43.18 5.94
C LEU A 859 -49.46 42.76 4.50
N LEU A 860 -49.95 41.58 4.09
CA LEU A 860 -50.64 41.35 2.81
C LEU A 860 -51.29 39.95 2.76
N TYR A 861 -52.42 39.87 2.05
CA TYR A 861 -53.30 38.69 2.03
C TYR A 861 -52.78 37.55 1.15
N ASP A 862 -53.42 36.38 1.31
CA ASP A 862 -53.27 35.20 0.48
C ASP A 862 -54.09 35.35 -0.82
N GLY A 863 -53.65 34.71 -1.91
CA GLY A 863 -54.46 34.51 -3.12
C GLY A 863 -54.33 35.51 -4.28
N ARG A 864 -53.42 36.51 -4.24
CA ARG A 864 -53.13 37.40 -5.40
C ARG A 864 -51.67 37.87 -5.45
N ASP A 865 -51.20 38.23 -6.65
CA ASP A 865 -49.87 38.79 -6.90
C ASP A 865 -49.59 40.05 -6.05
N GLN A 866 -48.43 40.10 -5.40
CA GLN A 866 -48.01 41.26 -4.61
C GLN A 866 -47.33 42.31 -5.49
N THR A 867 -48.12 43.24 -6.04
CA THR A 867 -47.63 44.45 -6.71
C THR A 867 -47.15 45.50 -5.70
N GLN A 868 -45.89 45.41 -5.25
CA GLN A 868 -45.21 46.54 -4.60
C GLN A 868 -44.80 47.55 -5.67
N GLY A 869 -45.80 48.30 -6.16
CA GLY A 869 -45.68 49.03 -7.41
C GLY A 869 -45.62 48.07 -8.60
N GLN A 870 -44.78 48.38 -9.58
CA GLN A 870 -44.67 47.64 -10.85
C GLN A 870 -43.84 46.34 -10.78
N LEU A 871 -43.42 45.92 -9.59
CA LEU A 871 -42.78 44.62 -9.36
C LEU A 871 -43.78 43.64 -8.72
N ALA A 872 -43.92 42.45 -9.29
CA ALA A 872 -44.59 41.30 -8.68
C ALA A 872 -43.58 40.16 -8.44
N LEU A 873 -43.72 39.45 -7.31
CA LEU A 873 -42.77 38.42 -6.89
C LEU A 873 -43.45 37.10 -6.56
N SER A 874 -42.86 36.00 -7.03
CA SER A 874 -43.31 34.63 -6.75
C SER A 874 -42.13 33.64 -6.77
N ILE A 875 -42.36 32.42 -6.28
CA ILE A 875 -41.39 31.31 -6.44
C ILE A 875 -41.81 30.55 -7.69
N ASP A 876 -40.90 30.43 -8.66
CA ASP A 876 -41.10 29.57 -9.83
C ASP A 876 -40.61 28.17 -9.50
N THR A 877 -41.56 27.23 -9.47
CA THR A 877 -41.30 25.79 -9.26
C THR A 877 -41.13 25.04 -10.57
N ASN A 878 -41.38 25.68 -11.72
CA ASN A 878 -41.21 25.09 -13.05
C ASN A 878 -39.84 25.47 -13.63
N GLU A 879 -39.49 26.76 -13.60
CA GLU A 879 -38.16 27.25 -13.97
C GLU A 879 -37.17 26.95 -12.83
N LYS A 880 -36.59 25.75 -12.84
CA LYS A 880 -35.59 25.30 -11.86
C LYS A 880 -34.18 25.47 -12.39
N PHE A 881 -33.29 26.02 -11.57
CA PHE A 881 -31.86 26.10 -11.88
C PHE A 881 -31.06 25.10 -11.05
N LYS A 882 -30.31 24.22 -11.71
CA LYS A 882 -29.56 23.08 -11.10
C LYS A 882 -30.39 22.26 -10.08
N GLY A 883 -31.71 22.17 -10.29
CA GLY A 883 -32.66 21.43 -9.45
C GLY A 883 -33.31 22.23 -8.31
N ALA A 884 -32.82 23.42 -7.98
CA ALA A 884 -33.45 24.33 -7.03
C ALA A 884 -34.62 25.11 -7.65
N ASN A 885 -35.60 25.50 -6.84
CA ASN A 885 -36.62 26.49 -7.22
C ASN A 885 -35.96 27.86 -7.43
N THR A 886 -36.63 28.78 -8.13
CA THR A 886 -36.09 30.12 -8.38
C THR A 886 -37.05 31.23 -7.93
N LEU A 887 -36.51 32.39 -7.58
CA LEU A 887 -37.30 33.59 -7.31
C LEU A 887 -37.57 34.32 -8.62
N LYS A 888 -38.86 34.48 -8.94
CA LYS A 888 -39.35 35.21 -10.10
C LYS A 888 -39.70 36.63 -9.70
N ILE A 889 -39.16 37.61 -10.41
CA ILE A 889 -39.47 39.03 -10.27
C ILE A 889 -39.98 39.52 -11.63
N VAL A 890 -41.27 39.82 -11.73
CA VAL A 890 -41.89 40.39 -12.93
C VAL A 890 -41.92 41.90 -12.78
N SER A 891 -41.15 42.62 -13.61
CA SER A 891 -41.15 44.08 -13.68
C SER A 891 -41.98 44.59 -14.85
N THR A 892 -42.84 45.58 -14.56
CA THR A 892 -43.68 46.29 -15.54
C THR A 892 -43.24 47.76 -15.68
N PHE A 893 -41.95 48.03 -15.48
CA PHE A 893 -41.34 49.36 -15.42
C PHE A 893 -41.77 50.31 -16.55
N ASN A 894 -42.45 51.41 -16.19
CA ASN A 894 -42.96 52.42 -17.14
C ASN A 894 -42.21 53.77 -17.11
N GLY A 895 -40.94 53.78 -16.71
CA GLY A 895 -40.10 55.00 -16.65
C GLY A 895 -40.07 55.70 -15.29
N LYS A 896 -40.96 55.37 -14.35
CA LYS A 896 -41.00 56.00 -13.01
C LYS A 896 -40.18 55.24 -11.97
N GLN A 897 -38.97 55.73 -11.67
CA GLN A 897 -37.98 55.08 -10.80
C GLN A 897 -38.38 54.95 -9.31
N SER A 898 -39.19 55.86 -8.76
CA SER A 898 -39.19 56.13 -7.31
C SER A 898 -39.74 55.04 -6.38
N ASN A 899 -40.64 54.16 -6.86
CA ASN A 899 -41.42 53.26 -6.01
C ASN A 899 -41.26 51.76 -6.30
N GLN A 900 -40.39 51.36 -7.24
CA GLN A 900 -40.23 49.96 -7.65
C GLN A 900 -39.10 49.30 -6.86
N LYS A 901 -39.43 48.51 -5.84
CA LYS A 901 -38.45 47.75 -5.05
C LYS A 901 -39.02 46.45 -4.51
N ALA A 902 -38.14 45.49 -4.27
CA ALA A 902 -38.42 44.30 -3.46
C ALA A 902 -37.48 44.31 -2.25
N THR A 903 -38.03 44.09 -1.05
CA THR A 903 -37.28 44.13 0.21
C THR A 903 -37.18 42.73 0.81
N PHE A 904 -35.98 42.31 1.18
CA PHE A 904 -35.71 41.00 1.78
C PHE A 904 -35.02 41.20 3.13
N SER A 905 -35.66 40.78 4.21
CA SER A 905 -35.02 40.71 5.53
C SER A 905 -33.84 39.75 5.48
N ILE A 906 -32.70 40.19 6.02
CA ILE A 906 -31.43 39.45 6.09
C ILE A 906 -30.92 39.54 7.53
N GLY A 907 -30.46 38.44 8.12
CA GLY A 907 -30.13 38.46 9.53
C GLY A 907 -29.58 37.16 10.10
N GLY A 908 -28.73 37.32 11.11
CA GLY A 908 -28.52 36.32 12.14
C GLY A 908 -29.67 36.27 13.15
N ASP A 909 -29.46 35.53 14.25
CA ASP A 909 -30.52 35.13 15.18
C ASP A 909 -31.39 36.28 15.72
N ALA A 910 -32.66 36.26 15.30
CA ALA A 910 -33.70 37.21 15.71
C ALA A 910 -34.17 37.07 17.17
N ARG A 911 -33.63 36.13 17.95
CA ARG A 911 -33.92 35.97 19.39
C ARG A 911 -33.13 36.91 20.30
N SER A 912 -32.16 37.66 19.77
CA SER A 912 -31.45 38.69 20.52
C SER A 912 -31.31 39.99 19.71
N GLY A 913 -31.23 41.13 20.39
CA GLY A 913 -31.05 42.45 19.78
C GLY A 913 -29.62 42.63 19.24
N THR A 914 -29.29 41.88 18.20
CA THR A 914 -27.93 41.77 17.66
C THR A 914 -27.48 43.01 16.91
N ILE A 915 -26.17 43.25 16.98
CA ILE A 915 -25.49 44.33 16.25
C ILE A 915 -25.54 44.02 14.75
N ASP A 916 -25.81 45.04 13.94
CA ASP A 916 -25.76 44.99 12.47
C ASP A 916 -24.43 44.41 11.96
N GLU A 917 -24.42 43.12 11.61
CA GLU A 917 -23.19 42.39 11.26
C GLU A 917 -22.47 42.98 10.04
N MET A 918 -23.20 43.65 9.16
CA MET A 918 -22.71 44.29 7.93
C MET A 918 -22.16 45.70 8.15
N ARG A 919 -22.26 46.26 9.36
CA ARG A 919 -21.88 47.66 9.61
C ARG A 919 -20.39 47.88 9.33
N ASN A 920 -20.10 48.80 8.42
CA ASN A 920 -18.75 49.21 8.01
C ASN A 920 -17.90 48.13 7.31
N LYS A 921 -18.50 47.04 6.82
CA LYS A 921 -17.77 45.95 6.15
C LYS A 921 -18.09 45.90 4.66
N SER A 922 -17.18 45.27 3.90
CA SER A 922 -17.51 44.83 2.54
C SER A 922 -18.49 43.66 2.62
N VAL A 923 -19.48 43.66 1.73
CA VAL A 923 -20.51 42.61 1.64
C VAL A 923 -20.65 42.21 0.18
N ARG A 924 -20.55 40.92 -0.12
CA ARG A 924 -20.84 40.39 -1.46
C ARG A 924 -22.29 39.93 -1.51
N PHE A 925 -22.97 40.27 -2.60
CA PHE A 925 -24.25 39.67 -2.97
C PHE A 925 -24.06 38.91 -4.29
N SER A 926 -23.89 37.60 -4.17
CA SER A 926 -23.64 36.67 -5.27
C SER A 926 -24.86 35.81 -5.56
N PHE A 927 -25.18 35.62 -6.84
CA PHE A 927 -26.37 34.89 -7.27
C PHE A 927 -26.24 34.45 -8.73
N TRP A 928 -27.00 33.42 -9.12
CA TRP A 928 -27.26 33.14 -10.53
C TRP A 928 -28.54 33.84 -10.96
N ALA A 929 -28.60 34.39 -12.17
CA ALA A 929 -29.83 34.96 -12.73
C ALA A 929 -29.92 34.83 -14.25
N LYS A 930 -31.15 34.99 -14.76
CA LYS A 930 -31.47 35.25 -16.17
C LYS A 930 -32.67 36.19 -16.28
N SER A 931 -32.90 36.77 -17.46
CA SER A 931 -34.06 37.63 -17.74
C SER A 931 -34.75 37.32 -19.08
N THR A 932 -35.98 37.81 -19.27
CA THR A 932 -36.66 37.80 -20.58
C THR A 932 -36.14 38.89 -21.53
N VAL A 933 -35.35 39.85 -21.05
CA VAL A 933 -34.80 40.94 -21.87
C VAL A 933 -33.31 41.09 -21.55
N ASN A 934 -32.47 41.05 -22.57
CA ASN A 934 -31.01 41.18 -22.42
C ASN A 934 -30.64 42.61 -21.96
N ASN A 935 -29.59 42.74 -21.16
CA ASN A 935 -29.21 43.97 -20.44
C ASN A 935 -30.30 44.53 -19.51
N THR A 936 -31.09 43.66 -18.88
CA THR A 936 -32.07 44.09 -17.87
C THR A 936 -31.36 44.74 -16.68
N ASN A 937 -31.73 45.98 -16.38
CA ASN A 937 -31.09 46.78 -15.33
C ASN A 937 -31.56 46.31 -13.95
N PHE A 938 -30.79 45.41 -13.35
CA PHE A 938 -30.96 44.94 -11.98
C PHE A 938 -30.07 45.75 -11.04
N GLN A 939 -30.61 46.17 -9.89
CA GLN A 939 -29.84 46.87 -8.86
C GLN A 939 -30.08 46.33 -7.47
N ALA A 940 -29.05 46.33 -6.64
CA ALA A 940 -29.06 45.86 -5.26
C ALA A 940 -28.40 46.87 -4.32
N ARG A 941 -28.83 46.88 -3.05
CA ARG A 941 -28.21 47.67 -1.96
C ARG A 941 -28.56 47.13 -0.57
N PRO A 942 -27.70 47.38 0.45
CA PRO A 942 -28.03 47.12 1.84
C PRO A 942 -28.82 48.29 2.44
N GLY A 943 -30.02 48.02 2.93
CA GLY A 943 -30.84 48.91 3.74
C GLY A 943 -31.37 50.17 3.05
N TYR A 944 -32.10 50.98 3.84
CA TYR A 944 -32.83 52.15 3.32
C TYR A 944 -31.95 53.29 2.78
N ARG A 945 -30.69 53.43 3.22
CA ARG A 945 -29.72 54.41 2.69
C ARG A 945 -28.33 53.78 2.49
N GLY A 946 -27.94 53.59 1.23
CA GLY A 946 -26.65 53.05 0.79
C GLY A 946 -26.44 53.33 -0.69
N SER A 947 -25.25 53.04 -1.22
CA SER A 947 -24.99 53.11 -2.67
C SER A 947 -25.73 51.99 -3.40
N LEU A 948 -26.53 52.35 -4.42
CA LEU A 948 -27.06 51.39 -5.39
C LEU A 948 -25.91 50.86 -6.24
N GLN A 949 -25.83 49.54 -6.37
CA GLN A 949 -24.97 48.87 -7.34
C GLN A 949 -25.83 48.26 -8.43
N SER A 950 -25.35 48.29 -9.68
CA SER A 950 -26.12 47.93 -10.87
C SER A 950 -25.38 46.86 -11.67
N VAL A 951 -26.11 45.87 -12.17
CA VAL A 951 -25.59 44.86 -13.10
C VAL A 951 -26.59 44.62 -14.24
N PRO A 952 -26.15 44.51 -15.50
CA PRO A 952 -27.01 44.09 -16.60
C PRO A 952 -27.22 42.57 -16.54
N ILE A 953 -28.47 42.13 -16.39
CA ILE A 953 -28.84 40.70 -16.47
C ILE A 953 -29.09 40.34 -17.93
N SER A 954 -28.51 39.24 -18.40
CA SER A 954 -28.67 38.72 -19.76
C SER A 954 -29.88 37.79 -19.89
N THR A 955 -30.07 37.22 -21.07
CA THR A 955 -31.16 36.24 -21.32
C THR A 955 -30.86 34.83 -20.85
N ASP A 956 -29.59 34.52 -20.61
CA ASP A 956 -29.09 33.20 -20.22
C ASP A 956 -28.77 33.14 -18.73
N TRP A 957 -28.59 31.94 -18.18
CA TRP A 957 -28.25 31.74 -16.78
C TRP A 957 -26.77 32.03 -16.52
N GLU A 958 -26.46 33.24 -16.08
CA GLU A 958 -25.11 33.68 -15.69
C GLU A 958 -24.98 33.85 -14.18
N PHE A 959 -23.73 33.93 -13.70
CA PHE A 959 -23.40 34.23 -12.32
C PHE A 959 -23.03 35.70 -12.18
N TYR A 960 -23.62 36.37 -11.19
CA TYR A 960 -23.39 37.78 -10.88
C TYR A 960 -22.97 37.90 -9.41
N ASP A 961 -21.98 38.75 -9.14
CA ASP A 961 -21.50 39.08 -7.81
C ASP A 961 -21.34 40.60 -7.69
N ILE A 962 -21.92 41.17 -6.63
CA ILE A 962 -22.10 42.61 -6.47
C ILE A 962 -21.55 43.05 -5.10
N GLU A 963 -20.64 44.02 -5.10
CA GLU A 963 -20.05 44.57 -3.87
C GLU A 963 -20.95 45.63 -3.21
N LEU A 964 -21.66 45.23 -2.16
CA LEU A 964 -22.56 46.07 -1.39
C LEU A 964 -21.82 46.79 -0.25
N ILE A 965 -21.79 48.13 -0.31
CA ILE A 965 -21.09 48.97 0.67
C ILE A 965 -22.09 49.64 1.62
N ARG A 966 -21.97 49.37 2.93
CA ARG A 966 -22.78 49.98 4.00
C ARG A 966 -21.99 51.06 4.75
N LYS A 967 -22.48 52.30 4.76
CA LYS A 967 -21.81 53.46 5.39
C LYS A 967 -22.37 53.81 6.77
N GLU A 968 -21.49 54.32 7.65
CA GLU A 968 -21.66 54.48 9.10
C GLU A 968 -22.95 55.17 9.58
N SER A 969 -23.38 56.21 8.86
CA SER A 969 -24.43 57.15 9.28
C SER A 969 -25.85 56.75 8.84
N SER A 970 -26.06 55.47 8.51
CA SER A 970 -27.34 54.95 8.04
C SER A 970 -28.16 54.30 9.17
N ASN A 971 -29.25 54.95 9.61
CA ASN A 971 -30.30 54.37 10.47
C ASN A 971 -31.14 53.32 9.70
N ALA A 972 -30.48 52.40 9.01
CA ALA A 972 -31.09 51.48 8.07
C ALA A 972 -31.39 50.11 8.69
N THR A 973 -32.49 49.52 8.26
CA THR A 973 -32.92 48.15 8.49
C THR A 973 -31.93 47.11 7.94
N SER A 974 -31.90 45.92 8.55
CA SER A 974 -31.16 44.74 8.06
C SER A 974 -31.91 44.08 6.91
N GLU A 975 -31.86 44.74 5.75
CA GLU A 975 -32.61 44.36 4.54
C GLU A 975 -31.73 44.45 3.30
N LEU A 976 -31.83 43.48 2.40
CA LEU A 976 -31.45 43.67 0.99
C LEU A 976 -32.62 44.35 0.26
N ILE A 977 -32.33 45.41 -0.49
CA ILE A 977 -33.30 46.05 -1.38
C ILE A 977 -32.88 45.84 -2.83
N ILE A 978 -33.76 45.18 -3.60
CA ILE A 978 -33.61 44.90 -5.03
C ILE A 978 -34.51 45.84 -5.85
N HIS A 979 -34.02 46.29 -7.00
CA HIS A 979 -34.75 47.09 -7.99
C HIS A 979 -34.56 46.48 -9.40
N VAL A 980 -35.57 46.59 -10.27
CA VAL A 980 -35.49 46.13 -11.69
C VAL A 980 -36.07 47.21 -12.60
N PHE A 981 -35.20 47.99 -13.25
CA PHE A 981 -35.55 49.18 -14.04
C PHE A 981 -35.71 48.91 -15.54
N THR A 982 -36.16 47.70 -15.89
CA THR A 982 -36.49 47.27 -17.25
C THR A 982 -37.77 46.46 -17.19
N ALA A 983 -38.68 46.64 -18.16
CA ALA A 983 -39.91 45.87 -18.22
C ALA A 983 -39.60 44.44 -18.71
N ALA A 984 -39.34 43.54 -17.76
CA ALA A 984 -38.85 42.19 -17.98
C ALA A 984 -39.20 41.29 -16.79
N THR A 985 -39.22 39.96 -17.00
CA THR A 985 -39.13 39.00 -15.89
C THR A 985 -37.66 38.67 -15.64
N VAL A 986 -37.27 38.57 -14.37
CA VAL A 986 -35.96 38.10 -13.91
C VAL A 986 -36.18 36.87 -13.04
N TRP A 987 -35.37 35.83 -13.21
CA TRP A 987 -35.30 34.71 -12.29
C TRP A 987 -33.96 34.75 -11.56
N ILE A 988 -33.96 34.45 -10.26
CA ILE A 988 -32.77 34.42 -9.40
C ILE A 988 -32.69 33.05 -8.72
N ALA A 989 -31.49 32.47 -8.70
CA ALA A 989 -31.18 31.19 -8.09
C ALA A 989 -29.91 31.29 -7.22
N TYR A 990 -29.84 30.49 -6.17
CA TYR A 990 -28.70 30.43 -5.25
C TYR A 990 -28.21 31.81 -4.73
N PRO A 991 -29.07 32.78 -4.34
CA PRO A 991 -28.62 34.02 -3.75
C PRO A 991 -27.89 33.78 -2.42
N LYS A 992 -26.73 34.43 -2.31
CA LYS A 992 -25.89 34.44 -1.13
C LYS A 992 -25.51 35.87 -0.79
N ILE A 993 -25.62 36.22 0.49
CA ILE A 993 -25.07 37.47 1.04
C ILE A 993 -24.02 37.07 2.06
N GLU A 994 -22.80 37.56 1.92
CA GLU A 994 -21.70 37.24 2.83
C GLU A 994 -20.81 38.46 3.08
N ILE A 995 -20.20 38.50 4.26
CA ILE A 995 -19.31 39.59 4.69
C ILE A 995 -17.89 39.22 4.26
N GLY A 996 -17.28 40.05 3.40
CA GLY A 996 -15.96 39.81 2.84
C GLY A 996 -15.72 40.61 1.55
N THR A 997 -14.47 40.62 1.08
CA THR A 997 -14.09 41.30 -0.19
C THR A 997 -14.21 40.39 -1.42
N VAL A 998 -14.33 39.07 -1.23
CA VAL A 998 -14.54 38.07 -2.30
C VAL A 998 -15.74 37.17 -1.99
N SER A 999 -16.47 36.76 -3.03
CA SER A 999 -17.56 35.78 -2.88
C SER A 999 -17.02 34.36 -2.78
N THR A 1000 -17.66 33.50 -1.98
CA THR A 1000 -17.35 32.06 -1.93
C THR A 1000 -18.51 31.21 -2.44
N ASP A 1001 -18.26 29.93 -2.70
CA ASP A 1001 -19.25 28.98 -3.23
C ASP A 1001 -20.56 28.96 -2.41
N PHE A 1002 -21.66 28.62 -3.09
CA PHE A 1002 -22.99 28.69 -2.49
C PHE A 1002 -23.15 27.80 -1.26
N SER A 1003 -23.67 28.39 -0.18
CA SER A 1003 -24.16 27.70 1.01
C SER A 1003 -25.58 28.18 1.34
N GLU A 1004 -26.43 27.29 1.86
CA GLU A 1004 -27.68 27.73 2.52
C GLU A 1004 -27.35 28.51 3.79
N ALA A 1005 -28.23 29.41 4.21
CA ALA A 1005 -28.08 30.09 5.49
C ALA A 1005 -28.13 29.06 6.64
N PRO A 1006 -27.26 29.14 7.67
CA PRO A 1006 -27.31 28.23 8.82
C PRO A 1006 -28.69 28.13 9.47
N GLU A 1007 -29.44 29.23 9.47
CA GLU A 1007 -30.80 29.35 9.97
C GLU A 1007 -31.82 28.59 9.10
N ASP A 1008 -31.61 28.53 7.77
CA ASP A 1008 -32.41 27.69 6.88
C ASP A 1008 -32.12 26.21 7.10
N ILE A 1009 -30.84 25.86 7.28
CA ILE A 1009 -30.38 24.49 7.57
C ILE A 1009 -30.97 24.03 8.91
N GLN A 1010 -30.85 24.83 9.97
CA GLN A 1010 -31.40 24.52 11.29
C GLN A 1010 -32.92 24.37 11.21
N LYS A 1011 -33.65 25.34 10.62
CA LYS A 1011 -35.11 25.21 10.47
C LYS A 1011 -35.52 24.01 9.58
N ASN A 1012 -34.67 23.56 8.65
CA ASN A 1012 -34.88 22.32 7.89
C ASN A 1012 -34.65 21.05 8.73
N ILE A 1013 -33.72 21.09 9.69
CA ILE A 1013 -33.49 20.01 10.67
C ILE A 1013 -34.67 19.97 11.65
N ASP A 1014 -35.04 21.11 12.24
CA ASP A 1014 -36.17 21.23 13.18
C ASP A 1014 -37.47 20.72 12.54
N SER A 1015 -37.80 21.16 11.32
CA SER A 1015 -39.00 20.71 10.59
C SER A 1015 -39.01 19.22 10.19
N LYS A 1016 -37.88 18.52 10.37
CA LYS A 1016 -37.76 17.08 10.19
C LYS A 1016 -37.71 16.31 11.51
N ALA A 1017 -37.27 16.94 12.60
CA ALA A 1017 -37.35 16.39 13.95
C ALA A 1017 -38.81 16.25 14.42
N ASP A 1018 -39.70 17.14 13.96
CA ASP A 1018 -41.15 17.04 14.18
C ASP A 1018 -41.82 15.86 13.44
N GLN A 1019 -41.12 15.19 12.52
CA GLN A 1019 -41.55 13.91 11.94
C GLN A 1019 -40.85 12.75 12.64
N VAL A 1020 -41.63 11.88 13.29
CA VAL A 1020 -41.12 10.65 13.90
C VAL A 1020 -40.60 9.73 12.79
N LEU A 1021 -39.28 9.74 12.59
CA LEU A 1021 -38.57 8.83 11.69
C LEU A 1021 -38.79 7.39 12.15
N THR A 1022 -39.12 6.48 11.23
CA THR A 1022 -39.24 5.06 11.58
C THR A 1022 -37.84 4.44 11.75
N GLN A 1023 -37.73 3.37 12.56
CA GLN A 1023 -36.46 2.69 12.77
C GLN A 1023 -35.82 2.22 11.45
N GLU A 1024 -36.63 1.80 10.48
CA GLU A 1024 -36.18 1.42 9.13
C GLU A 1024 -35.57 2.61 8.36
N GLN A 1025 -36.13 3.80 8.49
CA GLN A 1025 -35.58 5.03 7.87
C GLN A 1025 -34.27 5.46 8.53
N LEU A 1026 -34.15 5.31 9.85
CA LEU A 1026 -32.92 5.58 10.58
C LEU A 1026 -31.82 4.57 10.20
N ASN A 1027 -32.16 3.28 10.15
CA ASN A 1027 -31.26 2.21 9.72
C ASN A 1027 -30.79 2.44 8.27
N ALA A 1028 -31.69 2.77 7.33
CA ALA A 1028 -31.34 3.06 5.94
C ALA A 1028 -30.49 4.34 5.77
N LEU A 1029 -30.61 5.31 6.68
CA LEU A 1029 -29.72 6.48 6.72
C LEU A 1029 -28.33 6.11 7.22
N ASN A 1030 -28.24 5.31 8.28
CA ASN A 1030 -26.97 4.82 8.84
C ASN A 1030 -26.24 3.90 7.86
N GLU A 1031 -26.97 3.03 7.15
CA GLU A 1031 -26.43 2.18 6.08
C GLU A 1031 -25.87 3.03 4.93
N LYS A 1032 -26.59 4.07 4.49
CA LYS A 1032 -26.05 5.04 3.51
C LYS A 1032 -24.86 5.83 4.02
N ALA A 1033 -24.84 6.24 5.28
CA ALA A 1033 -23.70 6.93 5.88
C ALA A 1033 -22.48 6.02 5.93
N GLY A 1034 -22.65 4.76 6.33
CA GLY A 1034 -21.61 3.72 6.30
C GLY A 1034 -21.10 3.44 4.89
N VAL A 1035 -21.97 3.37 3.88
CA VAL A 1035 -21.58 3.21 2.47
C VAL A 1035 -20.80 4.44 1.96
N ILE A 1036 -21.23 5.67 2.27
CA ILE A 1036 -20.53 6.89 1.85
C ILE A 1036 -19.17 7.01 2.56
N GLN A 1037 -19.10 6.67 3.86
CA GLN A 1037 -17.83 6.61 4.58
C GLN A 1037 -16.91 5.53 4.01
N ALA A 1038 -17.41 4.33 3.73
CA ALA A 1038 -16.65 3.27 3.08
C ALA A 1038 -16.19 3.64 1.66
N GLU A 1039 -16.98 4.41 0.89
CA GLU A 1039 -16.53 4.97 -0.39
C GLU A 1039 -15.42 6.01 -0.23
N LEU A 1040 -15.49 6.88 0.78
CA LEU A 1040 -14.46 7.89 1.05
C LEU A 1040 -13.17 7.26 1.56
N GLU A 1041 -13.27 6.29 2.48
CA GLU A 1041 -12.15 5.48 2.95
C GLU A 1041 -11.56 4.63 1.82
N ALA A 1042 -12.38 4.07 0.93
CA ALA A 1042 -11.91 3.36 -0.26
C ALA A 1042 -11.22 4.29 -1.27
N LYS A 1043 -11.69 5.54 -1.46
CA LYS A 1043 -11.05 6.54 -2.33
C LYS A 1043 -9.69 6.98 -1.76
N ALA A 1044 -9.61 7.32 -0.47
CA ALA A 1044 -8.34 7.63 0.19
C ALA A 1044 -7.36 6.44 0.20
N SER A 1045 -7.89 5.22 0.29
CA SER A 1045 -7.09 4.00 0.16
C SER A 1045 -6.67 3.71 -1.29
N ALA A 1046 -7.46 4.10 -2.29
CA ALA A 1046 -7.10 4.00 -3.70
C ALA A 1046 -6.00 5.02 -4.06
N ASP A 1047 -6.06 6.26 -3.57
CA ASP A 1047 -4.96 7.23 -3.71
C ASP A 1047 -3.67 6.72 -3.04
N THR A 1048 -3.80 6.07 -1.89
CA THR A 1048 -2.67 5.41 -1.21
C THR A 1048 -2.12 4.24 -2.03
N LEU A 1049 -3.01 3.39 -2.59
CA LEU A 1049 -2.63 2.28 -3.45
C LEU A 1049 -1.98 2.75 -4.75
N ASP A 1050 -2.48 3.79 -5.42
CA ASP A 1050 -1.88 4.33 -6.64
C ASP A 1050 -0.49 4.93 -6.36
N ASN A 1051 -0.28 5.54 -5.18
CA ASN A 1051 1.05 5.93 -4.73
C ASN A 1051 1.98 4.72 -4.48
N TRP A 1052 1.47 3.62 -3.91
CA TRP A 1052 2.25 2.37 -3.74
C TRP A 1052 2.53 1.67 -5.08
N VAL A 1053 1.57 1.65 -6.00
CA VAL A 1053 1.72 1.12 -7.36
C VAL A 1053 2.68 1.97 -8.17
N LYS A 1054 2.68 3.30 -7.99
CA LYS A 1054 3.69 4.19 -8.54
C LYS A 1054 5.07 3.89 -7.95
N ALA A 1055 5.20 3.81 -6.63
CA ALA A 1055 6.46 3.47 -5.97
C ALA A 1055 7.01 2.09 -6.41
N TYR A 1056 6.14 1.10 -6.60
CA TYR A 1056 6.51 -0.21 -7.13
C TYR A 1056 6.95 -0.15 -8.60
N LYS A 1057 6.26 0.60 -9.45
CA LYS A 1057 6.68 0.82 -10.86
C LYS A 1057 8.02 1.57 -10.94
N ASP A 1058 8.21 2.58 -10.10
CA ASP A 1058 9.47 3.33 -9.97
C ASP A 1058 10.60 2.42 -9.44
N PHE A 1059 10.32 1.52 -8.49
CA PHE A 1059 11.25 0.49 -7.99
C PHE A 1059 11.62 -0.53 -9.07
N VAL A 1060 10.66 -1.09 -9.80
CA VAL A 1060 10.93 -2.04 -10.90
C VAL A 1060 11.81 -1.37 -11.97
N LYS A 1061 11.47 -0.15 -12.38
CA LYS A 1061 12.25 0.64 -13.36
C LYS A 1061 13.66 0.98 -12.85
N SER A 1062 13.80 1.27 -11.56
CA SER A 1062 15.10 1.45 -10.90
C SER A 1062 15.93 0.15 -10.96
N ASN A 1063 15.31 -0.99 -10.65
CA ASN A 1063 15.96 -2.30 -10.66
C ASN A 1063 16.36 -2.75 -12.08
N GLU A 1064 15.53 -2.50 -13.10
CA GLU A 1064 15.88 -2.68 -14.51
C GLU A 1064 17.08 -1.82 -14.92
N THR A 1065 17.10 -0.55 -14.49
CA THR A 1065 18.21 0.38 -14.76
C THR A 1065 19.49 -0.09 -14.07
N ALA A 1066 19.40 -0.55 -12.82
CA ALA A 1066 20.52 -1.12 -12.07
C ALA A 1066 21.05 -2.42 -12.71
N ARG A 1067 20.15 -3.30 -13.20
CA ARG A 1067 20.55 -4.53 -13.90
C ARG A 1067 21.24 -4.21 -15.23
N ALA A 1068 20.72 -3.27 -16.01
CA ALA A 1068 21.34 -2.81 -17.25
C ALA A 1068 22.70 -2.11 -17.03
N GLN A 1069 22.95 -1.54 -15.84
CA GLN A 1069 24.27 -1.05 -15.46
C GLN A 1069 25.19 -2.20 -15.03
N ALA A 1070 24.72 -3.13 -14.19
CA ALA A 1070 25.48 -4.31 -13.79
C ALA A 1070 25.90 -5.19 -14.99
N GLU A 1071 25.06 -5.30 -16.02
CA GLU A 1071 25.38 -5.96 -17.29
C GLU A 1071 26.56 -5.26 -18.02
N LYS A 1072 26.59 -3.91 -18.05
CA LYS A 1072 27.72 -3.15 -18.61
C LYS A 1072 28.98 -3.25 -17.76
N ASP A 1073 28.84 -3.24 -16.45
CA ASP A 1073 29.98 -3.36 -15.52
C ASP A 1073 30.60 -4.76 -15.60
N LEU A 1074 29.77 -5.79 -15.78
CA LEU A 1074 30.21 -7.18 -16.01
C LEU A 1074 30.91 -7.35 -17.37
N ILE A 1075 30.40 -6.74 -18.45
CA ILE A 1075 31.09 -6.68 -19.75
C ILE A 1075 32.45 -5.99 -19.59
N SER A 1076 32.50 -4.86 -18.87
CA SER A 1076 33.73 -4.11 -18.62
C SER A 1076 34.74 -4.88 -17.76
N ALA A 1077 34.27 -5.64 -16.77
CA ALA A 1077 35.08 -6.54 -15.96
C ALA A 1077 35.61 -7.73 -16.79
N SER A 1078 34.77 -8.33 -17.64
CA SER A 1078 35.16 -9.42 -18.55
C SER A 1078 36.25 -8.98 -19.54
N GLN A 1079 36.13 -7.77 -20.11
CA GLN A 1079 37.18 -7.17 -20.94
C GLN A 1079 38.50 -6.95 -20.17
N ARG A 1080 38.44 -6.50 -18.91
CA ARG A 1080 39.62 -6.41 -18.04
C ARG A 1080 40.26 -7.77 -17.77
N VAL A 1081 39.47 -8.81 -17.49
CA VAL A 1081 39.98 -10.18 -17.27
C VAL A 1081 40.62 -10.73 -18.55
N SER A 1082 40.03 -10.50 -19.72
CA SER A 1082 40.60 -10.88 -21.02
C SER A 1082 41.97 -10.21 -21.27
N ASN A 1083 42.09 -8.91 -20.98
CA ASN A 1083 43.37 -8.19 -21.08
C ASN A 1083 44.42 -8.70 -20.08
N ILE A 1084 44.02 -9.06 -18.85
CA ILE A 1084 44.92 -9.67 -17.86
C ILE A 1084 45.40 -11.06 -18.35
N ALA A 1085 44.51 -11.88 -18.88
CA ALA A 1085 44.85 -13.20 -19.44
C ALA A 1085 45.83 -13.09 -20.62
N LYS A 1086 45.66 -12.09 -21.51
CA LYS A 1086 46.60 -11.81 -22.60
C LYS A 1086 47.99 -11.42 -22.08
N ASN A 1087 48.05 -10.50 -21.11
CA ASN A 1087 49.32 -10.07 -20.50
C ASN A 1087 50.04 -11.23 -19.77
N LEU A 1088 49.29 -12.15 -19.16
CA LEU A 1088 49.86 -13.36 -18.55
C LEU A 1088 50.39 -14.34 -19.59
N GLY A 1089 49.76 -14.45 -20.77
CA GLY A 1089 50.29 -15.20 -21.91
C GLY A 1089 51.63 -14.63 -22.41
N GLU A 1090 51.68 -13.31 -22.65
CA GLU A 1090 52.91 -12.61 -23.10
C GLU A 1090 54.05 -12.68 -22.06
N LEU A 1091 53.72 -12.84 -20.78
CA LEU A 1091 54.70 -13.15 -19.72
C LEU A 1091 55.12 -14.63 -19.72
N SER A 1092 54.19 -15.56 -19.95
CA SER A 1092 54.48 -17.00 -20.05
C SER A 1092 55.50 -17.29 -21.14
N ASP A 1093 55.33 -16.74 -22.33
CA ASP A 1093 56.27 -16.92 -23.46
C ASP A 1093 57.67 -16.38 -23.15
N ARG A 1094 57.77 -15.29 -22.36
CA ARG A 1094 59.04 -14.76 -21.86
C ARG A 1094 59.70 -15.67 -20.83
N TRP A 1095 58.95 -16.24 -19.90
CA TRP A 1095 59.48 -17.21 -18.94
C TRP A 1095 59.95 -18.49 -19.62
N ASN A 1096 59.18 -19.02 -20.58
CA ASN A 1096 59.57 -20.19 -21.37
C ASN A 1096 60.89 -19.97 -22.14
N PHE A 1097 61.13 -18.75 -22.65
CA PHE A 1097 62.42 -18.40 -23.27
C PHE A 1097 63.57 -18.42 -22.26
N ILE A 1098 63.38 -17.88 -21.06
CA ILE A 1098 64.40 -17.90 -20.00
C ILE A 1098 64.74 -19.35 -19.62
N ASP A 1099 63.73 -20.15 -19.27
CA ASP A 1099 63.90 -21.54 -18.79
C ASP A 1099 64.56 -22.46 -19.84
N THR A 1100 64.36 -22.19 -21.13
CA THR A 1100 64.91 -22.99 -22.24
C THR A 1100 66.36 -22.63 -22.60
N TYR A 1101 66.78 -21.37 -22.38
CA TYR A 1101 68.03 -20.81 -22.91
C TYR A 1101 68.96 -20.18 -21.86
N MET A 1102 68.55 -20.11 -20.60
CA MET A 1102 69.33 -19.53 -19.50
C MET A 1102 69.19 -20.37 -18.24
N SER A 1103 70.31 -20.76 -17.62
CA SER A 1103 70.32 -21.46 -16.34
C SER A 1103 71.41 -20.92 -15.41
N SER A 1104 71.14 -20.89 -14.10
CA SER A 1104 72.07 -20.37 -13.10
C SER A 1104 72.45 -21.48 -12.13
N SER A 1105 73.75 -21.65 -11.88
CA SER A 1105 74.29 -22.60 -10.91
C SER A 1105 75.30 -21.92 -9.99
N ASN A 1106 75.83 -22.66 -9.00
CA ASN A 1106 76.92 -22.19 -8.15
C ASN A 1106 78.22 -21.91 -8.93
N GLU A 1107 78.32 -22.37 -10.18
CA GLU A 1107 79.49 -22.19 -11.05
C GLU A 1107 79.32 -21.00 -12.01
N GLY A 1108 78.11 -20.44 -12.15
CA GLY A 1108 77.87 -19.25 -12.96
C GLY A 1108 76.50 -19.20 -13.64
N LEU A 1109 76.32 -18.18 -14.48
CA LEU A 1109 75.18 -18.05 -15.40
C LEU A 1109 75.55 -18.68 -16.74
N VAL A 1110 74.80 -19.68 -17.18
CA VAL A 1110 74.91 -20.32 -18.49
C VAL A 1110 73.84 -19.76 -19.42
N ILE A 1111 74.24 -19.41 -20.65
CA ILE A 1111 73.36 -18.96 -21.73
C ILE A 1111 73.62 -19.85 -22.95
N GLY A 1112 72.60 -20.60 -23.36
CA GLY A 1112 72.70 -21.64 -24.38
C GLY A 1112 71.55 -22.63 -24.22
N LYS A 1113 71.39 -23.54 -25.18
CA LYS A 1113 70.34 -24.55 -25.07
C LYS A 1113 70.69 -25.58 -24.01
N ASN A 1114 69.68 -26.01 -23.25
CA ASN A 1114 69.77 -27.14 -22.34
C ASN A 1114 69.97 -28.51 -23.04
N ASP A 1115 70.13 -28.56 -24.38
CA ASP A 1115 70.49 -29.76 -25.14
C ASP A 1115 72.01 -30.03 -25.23
N GLY A 1116 72.84 -29.14 -24.67
CA GLY A 1116 74.29 -29.29 -24.58
C GLY A 1116 75.07 -29.01 -25.88
N SER A 1117 74.40 -28.54 -26.95
CA SER A 1117 75.05 -28.36 -28.26
C SER A 1117 76.14 -27.26 -28.23
N SER A 1118 75.80 -26.08 -27.69
CA SER A 1118 76.74 -24.97 -27.47
C SER A 1118 76.20 -24.02 -26.39
N SER A 1119 77.10 -23.47 -25.57
CA SER A 1119 76.75 -22.52 -24.52
C SER A 1119 77.87 -21.53 -24.18
N LEU A 1120 77.48 -20.39 -23.62
CA LEU A 1120 78.34 -19.41 -22.96
C LEU A 1120 78.14 -19.50 -21.45
N MET A 1121 79.21 -19.37 -20.66
CA MET A 1121 79.17 -19.45 -19.21
C MET A 1121 79.92 -18.28 -18.58
N PHE A 1122 79.23 -17.54 -17.71
CA PHE A 1122 79.76 -16.40 -16.97
C PHE A 1122 80.02 -16.82 -15.52
N ASN A 1123 81.27 -17.14 -15.19
CA ASN A 1123 81.67 -17.63 -13.88
C ASN A 1123 81.90 -16.47 -12.90
N PRO A 1124 81.55 -16.60 -11.60
CA PRO A 1124 81.73 -15.54 -10.59
C PRO A 1124 83.17 -15.03 -10.41
N SER A 1125 84.19 -15.79 -10.82
CA SER A 1125 85.60 -15.36 -10.83
C SER A 1125 85.95 -14.33 -11.92
N GLY A 1126 85.01 -13.99 -12.81
CA GLY A 1126 85.24 -13.13 -13.97
C GLY A 1126 85.72 -13.87 -15.22
N ARG A 1127 85.77 -15.20 -15.20
CA ARG A 1127 86.01 -16.04 -16.39
C ARG A 1127 84.74 -16.13 -17.24
N ILE A 1128 84.88 -15.90 -18.55
CA ILE A 1128 83.79 -16.12 -19.52
C ILE A 1128 84.22 -17.27 -20.44
N SER A 1129 83.48 -18.37 -20.45
CA SER A 1129 83.83 -19.60 -21.16
C SER A 1129 82.81 -19.93 -22.25
N MET A 1130 83.27 -20.49 -23.36
CA MET A 1130 82.45 -20.95 -24.48
C MET A 1130 82.63 -22.46 -24.66
N TYR A 1131 81.51 -23.17 -24.65
CA TYR A 1131 81.46 -24.63 -24.76
C TYR A 1131 80.82 -25.06 -26.08
N SER A 1132 81.36 -26.14 -26.65
CA SER A 1132 80.79 -26.84 -27.80
C SER A 1132 80.76 -28.34 -27.50
N ALA A 1133 79.60 -28.98 -27.62
CA ALA A 1133 79.38 -30.39 -27.24
C ALA A 1133 79.93 -30.76 -25.84
N GLY A 1134 79.83 -29.84 -24.87
CA GLY A 1134 80.31 -30.00 -23.49
C GLY A 1134 81.80 -29.74 -23.26
N VAL A 1135 82.62 -29.46 -24.29
CA VAL A 1135 84.05 -29.15 -24.16
C VAL A 1135 84.28 -27.63 -24.22
N GLU A 1136 85.11 -27.10 -23.33
CA GLU A 1136 85.54 -25.69 -23.36
C GLU A 1136 86.44 -25.46 -24.57
N VAL A 1137 86.02 -24.63 -25.53
CA VAL A 1137 86.78 -24.37 -26.78
C VAL A 1137 87.46 -23.01 -26.79
N MET A 1138 86.96 -22.07 -26.00
CA MET A 1138 87.48 -20.70 -25.85
C MET A 1138 87.08 -20.17 -24.47
N TYR A 1139 87.96 -19.38 -23.84
CA TYR A 1139 87.61 -18.63 -22.63
C TYR A 1139 88.37 -17.31 -22.54
N ILE A 1140 87.82 -16.38 -21.75
CA ILE A 1140 88.44 -15.11 -21.39
C ILE A 1140 88.70 -15.15 -19.88
N SER A 1141 89.92 -14.89 -19.45
CA SER A 1141 90.32 -14.85 -18.04
C SER A 1141 91.42 -13.82 -17.82
N GLN A 1142 91.37 -13.06 -16.72
CA GLN A 1142 92.39 -12.07 -16.34
C GLN A 1142 92.79 -11.07 -17.46
N GLY A 1143 91.86 -10.76 -18.38
CA GLY A 1143 92.10 -9.88 -19.54
C GLY A 1143 92.74 -10.54 -20.77
N VAL A 1144 93.01 -11.84 -20.71
CA VAL A 1144 93.57 -12.64 -21.82
C VAL A 1144 92.48 -13.52 -22.42
N ILE A 1145 92.51 -13.68 -23.76
CA ILE A 1145 91.65 -14.63 -24.49
C ILE A 1145 92.47 -15.89 -24.79
N HIS A 1146 91.94 -17.04 -24.40
CA HIS A 1146 92.49 -18.36 -24.63
C HIS A 1146 91.56 -19.14 -25.56
N ILE A 1147 92.13 -19.84 -26.53
CA ILE A 1147 91.40 -20.67 -27.50
C ILE A 1147 92.22 -21.93 -27.72
N GLU A 1148 91.65 -23.10 -27.44
CA GLU A 1148 92.44 -24.35 -27.49
C GLU A 1148 92.49 -24.95 -28.90
N ASN A 1149 91.39 -24.90 -29.64
CA ASN A 1149 91.24 -25.52 -30.97
C ASN A 1149 90.40 -24.65 -31.92
N GLY A 1150 90.83 -23.41 -32.15
CA GLY A 1150 90.11 -22.45 -33.01
C GLY A 1150 90.94 -21.98 -34.21
N ILE A 1151 90.38 -22.09 -35.42
CA ILE A 1151 90.95 -21.53 -36.64
C ILE A 1151 90.37 -20.13 -36.87
N PHE A 1152 91.22 -19.10 -36.81
CA PHE A 1152 90.84 -17.74 -37.23
C PHE A 1152 90.69 -17.69 -38.76
N SER A 1153 89.46 -17.86 -39.25
CA SER A 1153 89.17 -18.15 -40.66
C SER A 1153 89.49 -17.03 -41.68
N LYS A 1154 89.98 -15.86 -41.26
CA LYS A 1154 90.47 -14.78 -42.14
C LYS A 1154 91.63 -13.96 -41.58
N THR A 1155 91.45 -13.34 -40.41
CA THR A 1155 92.43 -12.39 -39.84
C THR A 1155 92.36 -12.33 -38.32
N ILE A 1156 93.50 -12.14 -37.65
CA ILE A 1156 93.57 -11.67 -36.25
C ILE A 1156 94.48 -10.43 -36.18
N GLN A 1157 94.09 -9.41 -35.42
CA GLN A 1157 94.90 -8.21 -35.24
C GLN A 1157 95.21 -7.97 -33.76
N ILE A 1158 96.49 -7.94 -33.42
CA ILE A 1158 97.02 -7.76 -32.07
C ILE A 1158 97.86 -6.47 -32.05
N GLY A 1159 97.30 -5.42 -31.46
CA GLY A 1159 97.88 -4.08 -31.50
C GLY A 1159 98.00 -3.55 -32.94
N ARG A 1160 99.23 -3.18 -33.33
CA ARG A 1160 99.55 -2.67 -34.68
C ARG A 1160 100.00 -3.76 -35.68
N PHE A 1161 99.89 -5.04 -35.32
CA PHE A 1161 100.20 -6.15 -36.23
C PHE A 1161 98.95 -6.98 -36.51
N ARG A 1162 98.70 -7.28 -37.78
CA ARG A 1162 97.63 -8.18 -38.23
C ARG A 1162 98.24 -9.40 -38.86
N GLU A 1163 97.90 -10.57 -38.34
CA GLU A 1163 98.10 -11.83 -39.05
C GLU A 1163 96.88 -12.10 -39.94
N GLU A 1164 97.14 -12.32 -41.23
CA GLU A 1164 96.13 -12.61 -42.23
C GLU A 1164 96.66 -13.65 -43.23
N GLN A 1165 95.75 -14.46 -43.78
CA GLN A 1165 96.09 -15.43 -44.83
C GLN A 1165 96.67 -14.70 -46.05
N TYR A 1166 97.78 -15.20 -46.60
CA TYR A 1166 98.44 -14.56 -47.74
C TYR A 1166 97.58 -14.69 -48.99
N HIS A 1167 97.16 -13.55 -49.57
CA HIS A 1167 96.17 -13.47 -50.65
C HIS A 1167 96.53 -14.20 -51.97
N THR A 1168 97.72 -14.81 -52.08
CA THR A 1168 98.14 -15.66 -53.20
C THR A 1168 98.63 -17.06 -52.79
N ASN A 1169 98.65 -17.40 -51.50
CA ASN A 1169 98.83 -18.77 -51.03
C ASN A 1169 98.02 -19.00 -49.74
N PRO A 1170 96.91 -19.76 -49.77
CA PRO A 1170 96.05 -19.95 -48.60
C PRO A 1170 96.72 -20.73 -47.46
N ASP A 1171 97.76 -21.52 -47.75
CA ASP A 1171 98.45 -22.33 -46.74
C ASP A 1171 99.58 -21.57 -46.01
N MET A 1172 99.66 -20.25 -46.19
CA MET A 1172 100.65 -19.37 -45.54
C MET A 1172 99.99 -18.11 -44.96
N ASN A 1173 100.18 -17.86 -43.66
CA ASN A 1173 99.84 -16.58 -43.05
C ASN A 1173 100.98 -15.56 -43.19
N VAL A 1174 100.63 -14.28 -43.23
CA VAL A 1174 101.58 -13.17 -43.14
C VAL A 1174 101.18 -12.20 -42.02
N ILE A 1175 102.17 -11.72 -41.28
CA ILE A 1175 101.99 -10.67 -40.27
C ILE A 1175 102.33 -9.32 -40.91
N ARG A 1176 101.35 -8.43 -41.04
CA ARG A 1176 101.52 -7.05 -41.55
C ARG A 1176 101.45 -6.03 -40.42
N TYR A 1177 102.33 -5.03 -40.46
CA TYR A 1177 102.19 -3.83 -39.62
C TYR A 1177 101.15 -2.87 -40.23
N VAL A 1178 100.30 -2.27 -39.39
CA VAL A 1178 99.18 -1.40 -39.78
C VAL A 1178 99.24 -0.02 -39.12
N GLY A 1179 100.45 0.56 -39.01
CA GLY A 1179 100.69 1.81 -38.26
C GLY A 1179 101.32 2.96 -39.04
N GLY A 1180 100.49 3.82 -39.64
CA GLY A 1180 100.86 5.16 -40.13
C GLY A 1180 101.39 5.20 -41.58
N MET A 1181 101.19 6.30 -42.32
CA MET A 1181 100.40 7.51 -41.96
C MET A 1181 98.89 7.25 -42.02
#